data_AF-A0A182TCQ8-F1
#
_entry.id   AF-A0A182TCQ8-F1
#
_cell.length_a   1.000
_cell.length_b   1.000
_cell.length_c   1.000
_cell.angle_alpha   90.00
_cell.angle_beta   90.00
_cell.angle_gamma   90.00
#
_symmetry.space_group_name_H-M   'P 1'
#
loop_
_entity.id
_entity.type
_entity.pdbx_description
1 polymer ?
#
loop_
_entity_poly.entity_id
_entity_poly.type
_entity_poly.pdbx_seq_one_letter_code
_entity_poly.pdbx_strand_id
1 'polypeptide(L)'
;MNYYATDPAILNELYDYVVYEKSASVIRMIQNVIGLDTFRQAINDYLRSRSYLTSRPEYLYKSIEKFRTVDLPSTVEAIFESWANAPGYPVVTVTVDRTQRTLTASQKRFWMPNEGESPPENKLFYIPLNYGSSVSSSSSFDDTAPTFWLTPTDPTTTISIETGIEWLVVNKHQTGYYRVNYDEESWHKLIAVLNSDRFDELLPVINRAQLVDDVANLARAGEVGYDVALSLMQYLERETEYLPWSTAYNALLHLDQLFASNKEYKLFESFGRSITSRVFNHTMSSEATHLNRLQRDKSVYLACYFGVSACLNLATDMITAALHEETLTIPKELQSAVLCALHKYELPIAEDFGMELFQQFWEATDQYQHLIDMFISSLGCSRNLAMVEFYLQMIEFDTPALPITRSMKSSILTSLIKGSPTTRNSAFRYISSRFAVVSDMLDHRSIKMYRAALCVVAVWLPLSLGLAPVDVESLPTARDAHDDSRYLLQKVSEPISYDLFLDITNYYFYSYTGTVDIEFRYIGDQNHFYLHNDGLVIDKSSIKVTRPDGSDLPVANVIHMEQFEQIYFGFGERLQTGEVYKVHISFLNNIGTELKGLYRSSYVIGNTTSITVGDYMETTFDTTPAMSTYLLAFVISDFKTISQETDRFRIFAAEHKVAHTEYALDFLGKSLRTLETLFGHQYQLPKVDLIAIPDFAMGAMENWGLITFRE
;
A
#
# COMPACT_ATOMS: atom_id res chain seq x y z
N MET A 1 10.13 -9.27 5.37
CA MET A 1 10.88 -8.01 5.06
C MET A 1 12.02 -8.34 4.13
N ASN A 2 12.69 -9.47 4.33
CA ASN A 2 13.59 -10.04 3.34
C ASN A 2 12.85 -11.11 2.53
N TYR A 3 12.94 -11.04 1.21
CA TYR A 3 12.51 -12.09 0.30
C TYR A 3 13.47 -12.10 -0.88
N TYR A 4 14.06 -13.26 -1.17
CA TYR A 4 14.95 -13.39 -2.32
C TYR A 4 14.13 -13.73 -3.56
N ALA A 5 13.86 -12.73 -4.39
CA ALA A 5 13.15 -12.90 -5.65
C ALA A 5 14.11 -12.77 -6.83
N THR A 6 13.98 -13.70 -7.78
CA THR A 6 14.68 -13.66 -9.07
C THR A 6 13.72 -13.51 -10.25
N ASP A 7 12.48 -13.97 -10.11
CA ASP A 7 11.42 -13.81 -11.11
C ASP A 7 10.89 -12.36 -11.13
N PRO A 8 10.94 -11.65 -12.27
CA PRO A 8 10.40 -10.30 -12.42
C PRO A 8 8.92 -10.15 -12.05
N ALA A 9 8.09 -11.19 -12.25
CA ALA A 9 6.67 -11.12 -11.92
C ALA A 9 6.44 -10.92 -10.42
N ILE A 10 7.32 -11.47 -9.58
CA ILE A 10 7.23 -11.41 -8.11
C ILE A 10 7.76 -10.08 -7.60
N LEU A 11 8.77 -9.48 -8.24
CA LEU A 11 9.38 -8.24 -7.78
C LEU A 11 8.35 -7.13 -7.58
N ASN A 12 7.37 -7.02 -8.48
CA ASN A 12 6.29 -6.03 -8.36
C ASN A 12 5.33 -6.34 -7.18
N GLU A 13 5.14 -7.62 -6.85
CA GLU A 13 4.31 -8.04 -5.72
C GLU A 13 5.00 -7.83 -4.37
N LEU A 14 6.33 -7.66 -4.34
CA LEU A 14 7.08 -7.37 -3.11
C LEU A 14 6.85 -5.95 -2.58
N TYR A 15 6.37 -5.01 -3.40
CA TYR A 15 6.08 -3.64 -2.98
C TYR A 15 4.74 -3.56 -2.24
N ASP A 16 4.64 -4.32 -1.14
CA ASP A 16 3.46 -4.44 -0.31
C ASP A 16 3.67 -3.83 1.09
N TYR A 17 2.70 -4.06 1.97
CA TYR A 17 2.74 -3.53 3.33
C TYR A 17 3.93 -4.04 4.19
N VAL A 18 4.57 -5.14 3.77
CA VAL A 18 5.72 -5.72 4.48
C VAL A 18 6.97 -4.89 4.25
N VAL A 19 7.22 -4.47 3.00
CA VAL A 19 8.41 -3.68 2.66
C VAL A 19 8.29 -2.23 3.15
N TYR A 20 7.08 -1.68 3.20
CA TYR A 20 6.83 -0.32 3.70
C TYR A 20 6.50 -0.29 5.21
N GLU A 21 5.26 -0.60 5.60
CA GLU A 21 4.74 -0.35 6.95
C GLU A 21 5.37 -1.25 8.02
N LYS A 22 5.52 -2.56 7.78
CA LYS A 22 6.18 -3.47 8.74
C LYS A 22 7.64 -3.06 8.94
N SER A 23 8.38 -2.84 7.85
CA SER A 23 9.79 -2.49 7.92
C SER A 23 10.02 -1.17 8.66
N ALA A 24 9.23 -0.14 8.36
CA ALA A 24 9.28 1.14 9.07
C ALA A 24 8.96 0.98 10.57
N SER A 25 7.97 0.15 10.91
CA SER A 25 7.59 -0.12 12.31
C SER A 25 8.70 -0.83 13.09
N VAL A 26 9.34 -1.84 12.48
CA VAL A 26 10.48 -2.55 13.09
C VAL A 26 11.69 -1.64 13.24
N ILE A 27 12.01 -0.81 12.24
CA ILE A 27 13.09 0.17 12.33
C ILE A 27 12.80 1.20 13.44
N ARG A 28 11.57 1.71 13.55
CA ARG A 28 11.14 2.60 14.64
C ARG A 28 11.28 1.92 15.99
N MET A 29 10.89 0.65 16.13
CA MET A 29 11.08 -0.11 17.37
C MET A 29 12.56 -0.15 17.77
N ILE A 30 13.45 -0.50 16.84
CA ILE A 30 14.89 -0.53 17.13
C ILE A 30 15.45 0.86 17.43
N GLN A 31 15.00 1.89 16.73
CA GLN A 31 15.37 3.28 17.05
C GLN A 31 15.03 3.64 18.51
N ASN A 32 13.85 3.23 19.01
CA ASN A 32 13.47 3.47 20.41
C ASN A 32 14.31 2.63 21.38
N VAL A 33 14.72 1.41 21.00
CA VAL A 33 15.62 0.57 21.79
C VAL A 33 16.99 1.20 21.99
N ILE A 34 17.62 1.69 20.91
CA ILE A 34 19.00 2.20 20.95
C ILE A 34 19.10 3.71 21.19
N GLY A 35 17.97 4.41 21.12
CA GLY A 35 17.88 5.87 21.21
C GLY A 35 18.10 6.58 19.86
N LEU A 36 17.41 7.71 19.66
CA LEU A 36 17.44 8.48 18.42
C LEU A 36 18.84 8.99 18.06
N ASP A 37 19.63 9.44 19.04
CA ASP A 37 20.98 9.94 18.78
C ASP A 37 21.94 8.85 18.31
N THR A 38 21.86 7.65 18.90
CA THR A 38 22.62 6.48 18.47
C THR A 38 22.19 6.04 17.08
N PHE A 39 20.87 5.95 16.84
CA PHE A 39 20.30 5.61 15.54
C PHE A 39 20.76 6.58 14.45
N ARG A 40 20.69 7.89 14.72
CA ARG A 40 21.17 8.94 13.81
C ARG A 40 22.65 8.76 13.45
N GLN A 41 23.51 8.52 14.44
CA GLN A 41 24.95 8.28 14.18
C GLN A 41 25.17 7.04 13.30
N ALA A 42 24.45 5.96 13.58
CA ALA A 42 24.52 4.74 12.79
C ALA A 42 24.02 4.93 11.35
N ILE A 43 22.91 5.64 11.14
CA ILE A 43 22.42 5.94 9.79
C ILE A 43 23.42 6.83 9.04
N ASN A 44 24.03 7.81 9.70
CA ASN A 44 25.02 8.68 9.06
C ASN A 44 26.27 7.91 8.63
N ASP A 45 26.79 7.01 9.47
CA ASP A 45 27.92 6.15 9.11
C ASP A 45 27.57 5.16 8.00
N TYR A 46 26.36 4.59 8.03
CA TYR A 46 25.84 3.71 6.99
C TYR A 46 25.73 4.44 5.64
N LEU A 47 25.08 5.59 5.59
CA LEU A 47 24.91 6.38 4.36
C LEU A 47 26.26 6.84 3.80
N ARG A 48 27.20 7.27 4.65
CA ARG A 48 28.57 7.65 4.22
C ARG A 48 29.34 6.47 3.64
N SER A 49 29.32 5.33 4.33
CA SER A 49 30.08 4.15 3.90
C SER A 49 29.50 3.47 2.66
N ARG A 50 28.23 3.72 2.31
CA ARG A 50 27.54 3.17 1.14
C ARG A 50 27.16 4.22 0.07
N SER A 51 27.67 5.43 0.16
CA SER A 51 27.37 6.49 -0.82
C SER A 51 27.79 6.05 -2.24
N TYR A 52 26.86 6.14 -3.20
CA TYR A 52 27.04 5.71 -4.60
C TYR A 52 27.35 4.21 -4.79
N LEU A 53 27.05 3.38 -3.77
CA LEU A 53 27.22 1.94 -3.82
C LEU A 53 25.87 1.23 -3.61
N THR A 54 25.80 -0.04 -3.99
CA THR A 54 24.67 -0.92 -3.62
C THR A 54 24.71 -1.23 -2.12
N SER A 55 23.61 -1.72 -1.55
CA SER A 55 23.57 -2.06 -0.12
C SER A 55 22.98 -3.45 0.15
N ARG A 56 23.16 -3.90 1.40
CA ARG A 56 22.66 -5.14 1.98
C ARG A 56 22.34 -4.91 3.46
N PRO A 57 21.41 -5.68 4.06
CA PRO A 57 21.04 -5.50 5.46
C PRO A 57 22.23 -5.55 6.43
N GLU A 58 23.21 -6.43 6.18
CA GLU A 58 24.39 -6.59 7.05
C GLU A 58 25.20 -5.29 7.27
N TYR A 59 25.21 -4.38 6.30
CA TYR A 59 25.93 -3.10 6.44
C TYR A 59 25.23 -2.17 7.43
N LEU A 60 23.90 -2.15 7.43
CA LEU A 60 23.13 -1.38 8.39
C LEU A 60 23.32 -1.95 9.80
N TYR A 61 23.28 -3.28 9.95
CA TYR A 61 23.45 -3.95 11.25
C TYR A 61 24.82 -3.66 11.85
N LYS A 62 25.88 -3.76 11.04
CA LYS A 62 27.26 -3.43 11.47
C LYS A 62 27.40 -1.97 11.90
N SER A 63 26.74 -1.06 11.19
CA SER A 63 26.75 0.36 11.55
C SER A 63 26.06 0.58 12.91
N ILE A 64 24.88 0.01 13.12
CA ILE A 64 24.16 0.13 14.39
C ILE A 64 24.97 -0.52 15.54
N GLU A 65 25.56 -1.70 15.33
CA GLU A 65 26.38 -2.38 16.34
C GLU A 65 27.60 -1.54 16.73
N LYS A 66 28.23 -0.83 15.79
CA LYS A 66 29.37 0.06 16.03
C LYS A 66 29.05 1.22 16.99
N PHE A 67 27.84 1.77 16.93
CA PHE A 67 27.42 2.89 17.79
C PHE A 67 26.58 2.45 18.99
N ARG A 68 26.30 1.16 19.14
CA ARG A 68 25.50 0.61 20.23
C ARG A 68 25.99 1.11 21.59
N THR A 69 25.08 1.72 22.35
CA THR A 69 25.33 2.25 23.71
C THR A 69 24.55 1.52 24.80
N VAL A 70 23.66 0.60 24.42
CA VAL A 70 22.75 -0.12 25.32
C VAL A 70 23.06 -1.61 25.32
N ASP A 71 22.77 -2.27 26.44
CA ASP A 71 22.83 -3.72 26.53
C ASP A 71 21.60 -4.35 25.84
N LEU A 72 21.88 -5.20 24.85
CA LEU A 72 20.91 -5.94 24.05
C LEU A 72 21.06 -7.44 24.36
N PRO A 73 19.98 -8.22 24.29
CA PRO A 73 20.00 -9.66 24.57
C PRO A 73 20.79 -10.49 23.53
N SER A 74 21.13 -9.90 22.37
CA SER A 74 21.87 -10.55 21.30
C SER A 74 22.59 -9.50 20.42
N THR A 75 23.16 -9.94 19.31
CA THR A 75 23.68 -9.03 18.27
C THR A 75 22.53 -8.28 17.59
N VAL A 76 22.81 -7.08 17.07
CA VAL A 76 21.84 -6.29 16.31
C VAL A 76 21.33 -7.08 15.10
N GLU A 77 22.22 -7.79 14.40
CA GLU A 77 21.87 -8.67 13.29
C GLU A 77 20.86 -9.73 13.71
N ALA A 78 21.12 -10.50 14.79
CA ALA A 78 20.19 -11.52 15.26
C ALA A 78 18.82 -10.95 15.66
N ILE A 79 18.79 -9.75 16.25
CA ILE A 79 17.55 -9.08 16.62
C ILE A 79 16.77 -8.70 15.35
N PHE A 80 17.38 -7.96 14.42
CA PHE A 80 16.72 -7.55 13.16
C PHE A 80 16.25 -8.75 12.34
N GLU A 81 17.10 -9.77 12.18
CA GLU A 81 16.79 -10.93 11.35
C GLU A 81 15.63 -11.76 11.91
N SER A 82 15.42 -11.74 13.24
CA SER A 82 14.23 -12.36 13.83
C SER A 82 12.92 -11.73 13.34
N TRP A 83 12.92 -10.43 12.99
CA TRP A 83 11.77 -9.71 12.44
C TRP A 83 11.74 -9.73 10.92
N ALA A 84 12.91 -9.72 10.28
CA ALA A 84 13.04 -9.56 8.84
C ALA A 84 12.74 -10.85 8.07
N ASN A 85 13.16 -11.99 8.63
CA ASN A 85 13.04 -13.33 8.02
C ASN A 85 11.86 -14.15 8.56
N ALA A 86 11.12 -13.66 9.55
CA ALA A 86 9.92 -14.32 10.05
C ALA A 86 8.64 -13.60 9.57
N PRO A 87 7.70 -14.32 8.92
CA PRO A 87 6.41 -13.75 8.54
C PRO A 87 5.52 -13.50 9.76
N GLY A 88 4.68 -12.47 9.68
CA GLY A 88 3.80 -12.05 10.78
C GLY A 88 4.50 -11.25 11.87
N TYR A 89 3.87 -11.22 13.05
CA TYR A 89 4.30 -10.53 14.28
C TYR A 89 3.74 -11.26 15.51
N PRO A 90 4.29 -11.03 16.71
CA PRO A 90 3.81 -11.71 17.92
C PRO A 90 2.65 -10.97 18.60
N VAL A 91 1.86 -11.74 19.36
CA VAL A 91 1.05 -11.25 20.47
C VAL A 91 1.79 -11.57 21.76
N VAL A 92 1.90 -10.57 22.63
CA VAL A 92 2.44 -10.69 23.98
C VAL A 92 1.29 -10.84 24.95
N THR A 93 1.22 -11.97 25.65
CA THR A 93 0.24 -12.19 26.73
C THR A 93 0.87 -11.80 28.07
N VAL A 94 0.21 -10.88 28.78
CA VAL A 94 0.66 -10.28 30.04
C VAL A 94 -0.26 -10.76 31.16
N THR A 95 0.35 -11.26 32.25
CA THR A 95 -0.36 -11.63 33.48
C THR A 95 0.27 -10.92 34.66
N VAL A 96 -0.56 -10.27 35.48
CA VAL A 96 -0.10 -9.50 36.64
C VAL A 96 -0.54 -10.17 37.93
N ASP A 97 0.42 -10.67 38.72
CA ASP A 97 0.17 -11.08 40.10
C ASP A 97 0.43 -9.89 41.02
N ARG A 98 -0.64 -9.25 41.48
CA ARG A 98 -0.59 -8.08 42.38
C ARG A 98 -0.20 -8.43 43.81
N THR A 99 -0.35 -9.70 44.21
CA THR A 99 0.03 -10.19 45.54
C THR A 99 1.54 -10.42 45.61
N GLN A 100 2.08 -11.13 44.61
CA GLN A 100 3.52 -11.37 44.48
C GLN A 100 4.28 -10.16 43.93
N ARG A 101 3.54 -9.21 43.33
CA ARG A 101 4.06 -8.03 42.63
C ARG A 101 4.96 -8.44 41.48
N THR A 102 4.41 -9.27 40.59
CA THR A 102 5.12 -9.75 39.42
C THR A 102 4.30 -9.56 38.15
N LEU A 103 4.98 -9.18 37.07
CA LEU A 103 4.45 -9.18 35.73
C LEU A 103 5.12 -10.32 34.96
N THR A 104 4.32 -11.23 34.43
CA THR A 104 4.77 -12.29 33.52
C THR A 104 4.31 -11.97 32.12
N ALA A 105 5.24 -11.95 31.16
CA ALA A 105 4.94 -11.78 29.75
C ALA A 105 5.39 -13.02 28.98
N SER A 106 4.60 -13.43 27.98
CA SER A 106 4.91 -14.53 27.08
C SER A 106 4.58 -14.17 25.64
N GLN A 107 5.31 -14.74 24.67
CA GLN A 107 5.08 -14.48 23.25
C GLN A 107 4.58 -15.72 22.50
N LYS A 108 3.69 -15.46 21.54
CA LYS A 108 3.37 -16.38 20.44
C LYS A 108 3.09 -15.57 19.17
N ARG A 109 3.21 -16.19 18.01
CA ARG A 109 2.80 -15.58 16.74
C ARG A 109 1.31 -15.23 16.81
N PHE A 110 0.98 -13.98 16.51
CA PHE A 110 -0.41 -13.59 16.33
C PHE A 110 -0.92 -14.15 15.00
N TRP A 111 -2.06 -14.82 15.04
CA TRP A 111 -2.68 -15.43 13.88
C TRP A 111 -4.18 -15.16 13.91
N MET A 112 -4.72 -14.77 12.76
CA MET A 112 -6.14 -14.58 12.55
C MET A 112 -6.69 -15.85 11.90
N PRO A 113 -7.48 -16.67 12.61
CA PRO A 113 -8.01 -17.90 12.05
C PRO A 113 -9.01 -17.62 10.93
N ASN A 114 -8.87 -18.34 9.82
CA ASN A 114 -9.89 -18.45 8.78
C ASN A 114 -10.41 -19.88 8.72
N GLU A 115 -11.67 -20.04 8.32
CA GLU A 115 -12.29 -21.36 8.19
C GLU A 115 -11.52 -22.22 7.15
N GLY A 116 -11.11 -23.42 7.56
CA GLY A 116 -10.34 -24.33 6.72
C GLY A 116 -8.83 -24.10 6.69
N GLU A 117 -8.31 -23.08 7.37
CA GLU A 117 -6.86 -22.84 7.49
C GLU A 117 -6.27 -23.41 8.79
N SER A 118 -5.05 -23.95 8.70
CA SER A 118 -4.28 -24.38 9.87
C SER A 118 -3.39 -23.24 10.39
N PRO A 119 -3.14 -23.18 11.71
CA PRO A 119 -2.26 -22.16 12.27
C PRO A 119 -0.85 -22.27 11.66
N PRO A 120 -0.22 -21.15 11.28
CA PRO A 120 1.11 -21.15 10.70
C PRO A 120 2.17 -21.46 11.75
N GLU A 121 3.39 -21.75 11.31
CA GLU A 121 4.52 -22.02 12.22
C GLU A 121 4.73 -20.85 13.21
N ASN A 122 4.90 -21.20 14.48
CA ASN A 122 5.11 -20.26 15.57
C ASN A 122 6.59 -19.81 15.63
N LYS A 123 6.96 -18.84 14.81
CA LYS A 123 8.27 -18.17 14.88
C LYS A 123 8.30 -17.21 16.07
N LEU A 124 9.42 -17.21 16.81
CA LEU A 124 9.65 -16.38 17.99
C LEU A 124 10.60 -15.22 17.67
N PHE A 125 10.46 -14.12 18.40
CA PHE A 125 11.13 -12.85 18.12
C PHE A 125 11.95 -12.37 19.32
N TYR A 126 12.89 -11.46 19.07
CA TYR A 126 13.46 -10.63 20.14
C TYR A 126 12.55 -9.42 20.36
N ILE A 127 11.80 -9.43 21.46
CA ILE A 127 10.77 -8.43 21.75
C ILE A 127 11.25 -7.52 22.88
N PRO A 128 11.50 -6.22 22.63
CA PRO A 128 11.72 -5.25 23.69
C PRO A 128 10.38 -4.88 24.34
N LEU A 129 10.26 -5.05 25.66
CA LEU A 129 9.05 -4.67 26.40
C LEU A 129 9.31 -3.51 27.34
N ASN A 130 8.36 -2.61 27.39
CA ASN A 130 8.25 -1.55 28.38
C ASN A 130 6.80 -1.47 28.87
N TYR A 131 6.56 -0.85 30.02
CA TYR A 131 5.22 -0.61 30.54
C TYR A 131 5.08 0.77 31.16
N GLY A 132 3.87 1.30 31.11
CA GLY A 132 3.41 2.45 31.91
C GLY A 132 2.40 1.98 32.95
N SER A 133 2.34 2.63 34.11
CA SER A 133 1.45 2.23 35.21
C SER A 133 0.84 3.42 35.96
N SER A 134 -0.07 3.11 36.88
CA SER A 134 -0.69 4.07 37.80
C SER A 134 0.25 4.68 38.84
N VAL A 135 1.48 4.17 38.97
CA VAL A 135 2.44 4.60 40.01
C VAL A 135 3.44 5.59 39.42
N SER A 136 3.81 6.62 40.20
CA SER A 136 4.67 7.73 39.74
C SER A 136 6.05 7.32 39.20
N SER A 137 6.60 6.18 39.64
CA SER A 137 7.88 5.66 39.13
C SER A 137 7.80 5.17 37.68
N SER A 138 6.62 4.74 37.23
CA SER A 138 6.36 4.19 35.89
C SER A 138 5.17 4.86 35.21
N SER A 139 4.76 6.06 35.65
CA SER A 139 3.66 6.81 35.04
C SER A 139 4.08 7.64 33.83
N SER A 140 5.39 7.88 33.64
CA SER A 140 5.87 8.59 32.46
C SER A 140 5.86 7.67 31.24
N PHE A 141 5.30 8.18 30.14
CA PHE A 141 5.29 7.52 28.85
C PHE A 141 6.41 8.01 27.91
N ASP A 142 7.13 9.07 28.29
CA ASP A 142 8.17 9.70 27.47
C ASP A 142 9.38 8.79 27.27
N ASP A 143 9.79 8.09 28.34
CA ASP A 143 10.85 7.08 28.24
C ASP A 143 10.28 5.78 27.68
N THR A 144 10.64 5.46 26.45
CA THR A 144 10.20 4.23 25.76
C THR A 144 11.28 3.15 25.75
N ALA A 145 12.37 3.33 26.51
CA ALA A 145 13.42 2.32 26.61
C ALA A 145 12.85 0.97 27.12
N PRO A 146 13.40 -0.17 26.65
CA PRO A 146 12.97 -1.48 27.11
C PRO A 146 13.28 -1.68 28.60
N THR A 147 12.28 -2.13 29.36
CA THR A 147 12.44 -2.56 30.76
C THR A 147 12.96 -4.00 30.85
N PHE A 148 12.52 -4.88 29.94
CA PHE A 148 12.98 -6.26 29.84
C PHE A 148 12.73 -6.81 28.42
N TRP A 149 13.19 -8.04 28.17
CA TRP A 149 13.09 -8.68 26.86
C TRP A 149 12.40 -10.05 26.94
N LEU A 150 11.69 -10.40 25.87
CA LEU A 150 11.43 -11.79 25.52
C LEU A 150 12.37 -12.16 24.37
N THR A 151 12.94 -13.36 24.41
CA THR A 151 13.87 -13.85 23.39
C THR A 151 13.36 -15.18 22.82
N PRO A 152 13.89 -15.64 21.68
CA PRO A 152 13.58 -16.98 21.19
C PRO A 152 13.98 -18.12 22.15
N THR A 153 15.01 -17.90 22.98
CA THR A 153 15.45 -18.88 24.00
C THR A 153 14.63 -18.81 25.28
N ASP A 154 14.14 -17.62 25.61
CA ASP A 154 13.37 -17.31 26.81
C ASP A 154 12.05 -16.62 26.39
N PRO A 155 11.09 -17.39 25.85
CA PRO A 155 9.84 -16.85 25.29
C PRO A 155 8.85 -16.39 26.37
N THR A 156 9.14 -16.65 27.64
CA THR A 156 8.37 -16.22 28.80
C THR A 156 9.31 -15.68 29.86
N THR A 157 9.04 -14.47 30.34
CA THR A 157 9.85 -13.78 31.36
C THR A 157 8.95 -13.20 32.44
N THR A 158 9.38 -13.32 33.69
CA THR A 158 8.71 -12.72 34.86
C THR A 158 9.63 -11.69 35.50
N ILE A 159 9.10 -10.48 35.74
CA ILE A 159 9.80 -9.40 36.45
C ILE A 159 9.05 -9.00 37.72
N SER A 160 9.76 -8.46 38.69
CA SER A 160 9.14 -7.78 39.83
C SER A 160 8.66 -6.39 39.42
N ILE A 161 7.48 -6.00 39.89
CA ILE A 161 6.88 -4.68 39.64
C ILE A 161 6.62 -3.92 40.95
N GLU A 162 6.36 -2.62 40.84
CA GLU A 162 6.17 -1.75 41.99
C GLU A 162 4.91 -2.07 42.81
N THR A 163 4.92 -1.69 44.09
CA THR A 163 3.74 -1.81 44.97
C THR A 163 2.67 -0.80 44.59
N GLY A 164 1.40 -1.20 44.64
CA GLY A 164 0.28 -0.28 44.44
C GLY A 164 -0.05 -0.01 42.98
N ILE A 165 0.45 -0.82 42.04
CA ILE A 165 0.02 -0.78 40.64
C ILE A 165 -1.44 -1.22 40.55
N GLU A 166 -2.32 -0.26 40.30
CA GLU A 166 -3.72 -0.51 40.04
C GLU A 166 -3.87 -1.03 38.61
N TRP A 167 -3.43 -0.23 37.63
CA TRP A 167 -3.44 -0.57 36.22
C TRP A 167 -2.06 -0.41 35.62
N LEU A 168 -1.79 -1.17 34.56
CA LEU A 168 -0.61 -1.02 33.72
C LEU A 168 -0.95 -1.27 32.26
N VAL A 169 -0.18 -0.66 31.37
CA VAL A 169 -0.26 -0.87 29.92
C VAL A 169 1.15 -1.16 29.40
N VAL A 170 1.29 -2.20 28.60
CA VAL A 170 2.56 -2.58 27.96
C VAL A 170 2.63 -1.97 26.57
N ASN A 171 3.86 -1.68 26.11
CA ASN A 171 4.15 -1.05 24.82
C ASN A 171 3.80 0.45 24.78
N LYS A 172 4.47 1.25 25.63
CA LYS A 172 4.38 2.71 25.68
C LYS A 172 4.52 3.31 24.28
N HIS A 173 3.56 4.16 23.90
CA HIS A 173 3.42 4.77 22.59
C HIS A 173 3.48 3.80 21.39
N GLN A 174 3.09 2.53 21.61
CA GLN A 174 3.09 1.47 20.60
C GLN A 174 4.40 1.46 19.79
N THR A 175 5.53 1.57 20.50
CA THR A 175 6.86 1.62 19.90
C THR A 175 7.32 0.26 19.39
N GLY A 176 6.89 -0.82 20.04
CA GLY A 176 7.12 -2.20 19.64
C GLY A 176 6.14 -2.70 18.59
N TYR A 177 6.62 -3.50 17.64
CA TYR A 177 5.83 -4.10 16.55
C TYR A 177 5.17 -5.41 17.00
N TYR A 178 4.30 -5.35 18.00
CA TYR A 178 3.58 -6.48 18.56
C TYR A 178 2.27 -6.04 19.22
N ARG A 179 1.32 -6.97 19.31
CA ARG A 179 0.05 -6.77 20.04
C ARG A 179 0.19 -7.16 21.49
N VAL A 180 -0.64 -6.60 22.37
CA VAL A 180 -0.66 -6.98 23.79
C VAL A 180 -2.03 -7.52 24.17
N ASN A 181 -2.04 -8.73 24.73
CA ASN A 181 -3.19 -9.31 25.42
C ASN A 181 -2.94 -9.31 26.93
N TYR A 182 -3.97 -9.07 27.73
CA TYR A 182 -3.89 -9.05 29.19
C TYR A 182 -4.76 -10.17 29.79
N ASP A 183 -4.48 -10.54 31.03
CA ASP A 183 -5.40 -11.32 31.86
C ASP A 183 -6.73 -10.55 32.08
N GLU A 184 -7.79 -11.29 32.43
CA GLU A 184 -9.14 -10.73 32.59
C GLU A 184 -9.22 -9.61 33.63
N GLU A 185 -8.49 -9.72 34.75
CA GLU A 185 -8.47 -8.67 35.78
C GLU A 185 -7.84 -7.39 35.22
N SER A 186 -6.71 -7.52 34.53
CA SER A 186 -5.98 -6.40 33.95
C SER A 186 -6.76 -5.73 32.81
N TRP A 187 -7.48 -6.48 31.97
CA TRP A 187 -8.41 -5.90 30.99
C TRP A 187 -9.51 -5.08 31.66
N HIS A 188 -10.17 -5.62 32.69
CA HIS A 188 -11.22 -4.88 33.41
C HIS A 188 -10.70 -3.59 34.05
N LYS A 189 -9.47 -3.58 34.59
CA LYS A 189 -8.87 -2.37 35.14
C LYS A 189 -8.55 -1.33 34.07
N LEU A 190 -8.05 -1.73 32.91
CA LEU A 190 -7.83 -0.83 31.77
C LEU A 190 -9.15 -0.25 31.24
N ILE A 191 -10.20 -1.07 31.17
CA ILE A 191 -11.56 -0.62 30.83
C ILE A 191 -12.06 0.41 31.83
N ALA A 192 -11.83 0.21 33.13
CA ALA A 192 -12.22 1.16 34.17
C ALA A 192 -11.47 2.50 34.03
N VAL A 193 -10.17 2.48 33.69
CA VAL A 193 -9.37 3.69 33.42
C VAL A 193 -9.92 4.45 32.22
N LEU A 194 -10.14 3.76 31.11
CA LEU A 194 -10.69 4.35 29.89
C LEU A 194 -12.10 4.91 30.12
N ASN A 195 -12.89 4.28 30.99
CA ASN A 195 -14.22 4.77 31.34
C ASN A 195 -14.26 5.88 32.40
N SER A 196 -13.12 6.28 32.96
CA SER A 196 -13.03 7.37 33.94
C SER A 196 -13.06 8.75 33.28
N ASP A 197 -13.36 9.80 34.05
CA ASP A 197 -13.34 11.19 33.57
C ASP A 197 -11.91 11.74 33.31
N ARG A 198 -10.88 10.97 33.65
CA ARG A 198 -9.45 11.36 33.52
C ARG A 198 -8.69 10.46 32.56
N PHE A 199 -9.39 9.74 31.69
CA PHE A 199 -8.77 8.73 30.81
C PHE A 199 -7.66 9.29 29.91
N ASP A 200 -7.81 10.54 29.48
CA ASP A 200 -6.89 11.29 28.62
C ASP A 200 -5.66 11.82 29.38
N GLU A 201 -5.80 12.11 30.67
CA GLU A 201 -4.68 12.41 31.57
C GLU A 201 -3.88 11.15 31.96
N LEU A 202 -4.56 10.01 32.11
CA LEU A 202 -3.97 8.77 32.62
C LEU A 202 -3.31 7.94 31.53
N LEU A 203 -3.86 7.94 30.30
CA LEU A 203 -3.34 7.17 29.18
C LEU A 203 -3.12 8.05 27.95
N PRO A 204 -1.90 8.08 27.38
CA PRO A 204 -1.64 8.83 26.16
C PRO A 204 -2.48 8.35 24.97
N VAL A 205 -2.79 9.28 24.07
CA VAL A 205 -3.63 9.03 22.88
C VAL A 205 -3.21 7.82 22.06
N ILE A 206 -1.91 7.58 21.90
CA ILE A 206 -1.37 6.44 21.13
C ILE A 206 -1.67 5.11 21.86
N ASN A 207 -1.55 5.06 23.19
CA ASN A 207 -1.85 3.84 23.94
C ASN A 207 -3.37 3.60 24.03
N ARG A 208 -4.20 4.64 24.02
CA ARG A 208 -5.66 4.45 23.89
C ARG A 208 -6.03 3.86 22.52
N ALA A 209 -5.41 4.37 21.45
CA ALA A 209 -5.55 3.80 20.11
C ALA A 209 -5.04 2.35 20.04
N GLN A 210 -3.90 2.05 20.66
CA GLN A 210 -3.38 0.69 20.78
C GLN A 210 -4.39 -0.23 21.45
N LEU A 211 -4.99 0.17 22.59
CA LEU A 211 -5.94 -0.66 23.32
C LEU A 211 -7.20 -0.96 22.50
N VAL A 212 -7.72 0.02 21.76
CA VAL A 212 -8.86 -0.17 20.84
C VAL A 212 -8.49 -1.11 19.70
N ASP A 213 -7.33 -0.93 19.07
CA ASP A 213 -6.87 -1.78 17.97
C ASP A 213 -6.56 -3.21 18.44
N ASP A 214 -5.85 -3.36 19.55
CA ASP A 214 -5.50 -4.67 20.13
C ASP A 214 -6.76 -5.43 20.52
N VAL A 215 -7.68 -4.85 21.30
CA VAL A 215 -8.87 -5.57 21.75
C VAL A 215 -9.77 -5.98 20.59
N ALA A 216 -9.89 -5.15 19.55
CA ALA A 216 -10.67 -5.47 18.36
C ALA A 216 -10.09 -6.66 17.58
N ASN A 217 -8.77 -6.68 17.38
CA ASN A 217 -8.10 -7.74 16.64
C ASN A 217 -7.96 -9.02 17.47
N LEU A 218 -7.74 -8.92 18.78
CA LEU A 218 -7.73 -10.07 19.69
C LEU A 218 -9.11 -10.73 19.75
N ALA A 219 -10.19 -9.95 19.79
CA ALA A 219 -11.55 -10.50 19.80
C ALA A 219 -11.86 -11.21 18.47
N ARG A 220 -11.47 -10.58 17.35
CA ARG A 220 -11.58 -11.19 16.02
C ARG A 220 -10.79 -12.50 15.91
N ALA A 221 -9.63 -12.57 16.56
CA ALA A 221 -8.79 -13.78 16.59
C ALA A 221 -9.27 -14.85 17.60
N GLY A 222 -10.28 -14.55 18.41
CA GLY A 222 -10.76 -15.44 19.48
C GLY A 222 -9.84 -15.49 20.71
N GLU A 223 -8.90 -14.54 20.85
CA GLU A 223 -7.97 -14.43 21.99
C GLU A 223 -8.58 -13.73 23.21
N VAL A 224 -9.67 -12.97 22.99
CA VAL A 224 -10.47 -12.33 24.04
C VAL A 224 -11.95 -12.34 23.63
N GLY A 225 -12.85 -12.26 24.60
CA GLY A 225 -14.29 -12.17 24.34
C GLY A 225 -14.73 -10.82 23.77
N TYR A 226 -15.79 -10.82 22.95
CA TYR A 226 -16.39 -9.58 22.44
C TYR A 226 -17.05 -8.73 23.52
N ASP A 227 -17.38 -9.30 24.68
CA ASP A 227 -17.81 -8.57 25.85
C ASP A 227 -16.73 -7.59 26.33
N VAL A 228 -15.47 -8.04 26.43
CA VAL A 228 -14.33 -7.18 26.77
C VAL A 228 -14.13 -6.10 25.71
N ALA A 229 -14.16 -6.47 24.43
CA ALA A 229 -13.97 -5.52 23.32
C ALA A 229 -15.04 -4.42 23.29
N LEU A 230 -16.32 -4.78 23.42
CA LEU A 230 -17.43 -3.84 23.42
C LEU A 230 -17.46 -2.99 24.70
N SER A 231 -17.16 -3.57 25.87
CA SER A 231 -17.02 -2.82 27.12
C SER A 231 -15.88 -1.81 27.09
N LEU A 232 -14.76 -2.15 26.44
CA LEU A 232 -13.69 -1.19 26.17
C LEU A 232 -14.20 -0.09 25.25
N MET A 233 -14.70 -0.43 24.05
CA MET A 233 -15.14 0.56 23.05
C MET A 233 -16.25 1.51 23.53
N GLN A 234 -16.97 1.18 24.60
CA GLN A 234 -17.93 2.09 25.23
C GLN A 234 -17.30 3.44 25.62
N TYR A 235 -16.01 3.48 25.98
CA TYR A 235 -15.36 4.73 26.36
C TYR A 235 -15.30 5.76 25.23
N LEU A 236 -15.38 5.31 23.97
CA LEU A 236 -15.31 6.17 22.79
C LEU A 236 -16.39 7.25 22.78
N GLU A 237 -17.51 7.06 23.49
CA GLU A 237 -18.52 8.10 23.72
C GLU A 237 -17.94 9.41 24.29
N ARG A 238 -16.80 9.35 24.98
CA ARG A 238 -16.09 10.50 25.56
C ARG A 238 -14.83 10.91 24.80
N GLU A 239 -14.35 10.08 23.87
CA GLU A 239 -13.12 10.30 23.12
C GLU A 239 -13.31 11.30 21.99
N THR A 240 -12.33 12.18 21.79
CA THR A 240 -12.36 13.21 20.74
C THR A 240 -11.07 13.29 19.94
N GLU A 241 -10.05 12.49 20.24
CA GLU A 241 -8.81 12.51 19.48
C GLU A 241 -8.86 11.59 18.25
N TYR A 242 -8.13 11.96 17.20
CA TYR A 242 -8.15 11.26 15.91
C TYR A 242 -7.69 9.80 15.97
N LEU A 243 -6.59 9.50 16.66
CA LEU A 243 -5.95 8.18 16.56
C LEU A 243 -6.84 7.03 17.09
N PRO A 244 -7.46 7.13 18.29
CA PRO A 244 -8.35 6.08 18.74
C PRO A 244 -9.57 5.91 17.83
N TRP A 245 -10.14 7.01 17.33
CA TRP A 245 -11.23 6.95 16.35
C TRP A 245 -10.83 6.35 15.00
N SER A 246 -9.59 6.58 14.56
CA SER A 246 -9.04 5.98 13.35
C SER A 246 -8.99 4.44 13.45
N THR A 247 -8.62 3.91 14.62
CA THR A 247 -8.63 2.46 14.90
C THR A 247 -10.05 1.92 15.09
N ALA A 248 -10.90 2.64 15.83
CA ALA A 248 -12.29 2.29 16.06
C ALA A 248 -13.10 2.24 14.75
N TYR A 249 -12.82 3.13 13.79
CA TYR A 249 -13.46 3.14 12.48
C TYR A 249 -13.36 1.78 11.78
N ASN A 250 -12.15 1.21 11.71
CA ASN A 250 -11.94 -0.10 11.09
C ASN A 250 -12.65 -1.22 11.87
N ALA A 251 -12.57 -1.18 13.20
CA ALA A 251 -13.18 -2.18 14.06
C ALA A 251 -14.71 -2.18 13.99
N LEU A 252 -15.34 -1.00 14.03
CA LEU A 252 -16.79 -0.83 14.00
C LEU A 252 -17.39 -1.23 12.65
N LEU A 253 -16.72 -0.92 11.53
CA LEU A 253 -17.19 -1.38 10.22
C LEU A 253 -17.04 -2.89 10.04
N HIS A 254 -16.00 -3.51 10.61
CA HIS A 254 -15.90 -4.96 10.64
C HIS A 254 -17.00 -5.60 11.49
N LEU A 255 -17.25 -5.07 12.70
CA LEU A 255 -18.34 -5.51 13.56
C LEU A 255 -19.70 -5.35 12.88
N ASP A 256 -19.92 -4.26 12.15
CA ASP A 256 -21.13 -4.05 11.35
C ASP A 256 -21.35 -5.22 10.37
N GLN A 257 -20.31 -5.59 9.61
CA GLN A 257 -20.40 -6.72 8.68
C GLN A 257 -20.73 -8.05 9.38
N LEU A 258 -20.22 -8.28 10.60
CA LEU A 258 -20.53 -9.47 11.39
C LEU A 258 -21.97 -9.45 11.93
N PHE A 259 -22.43 -8.30 12.43
CA PHE A 259 -23.76 -8.16 13.01
C PHE A 259 -24.87 -8.03 11.98
N ALA A 260 -24.57 -7.67 10.73
CA ALA A 260 -25.62 -7.19 9.84
C ALA A 260 -26.64 -8.26 9.41
N SER A 261 -26.33 -9.55 9.51
CA SER A 261 -27.31 -10.64 9.33
C SER A 261 -27.92 -11.15 10.64
N ASN A 262 -27.56 -10.53 11.76
CA ASN A 262 -28.02 -10.91 13.08
C ASN A 262 -29.27 -10.12 13.52
N LYS A 263 -30.16 -10.77 14.27
CA LYS A 263 -31.40 -10.15 14.78
C LYS A 263 -31.11 -9.02 15.77
N GLU A 264 -29.97 -9.06 16.45
CA GLU A 264 -29.50 -8.01 17.36
C GLU A 264 -28.85 -6.81 16.66
N TYR A 265 -28.78 -6.74 15.33
CA TYR A 265 -28.15 -5.63 14.61
C TYR A 265 -28.61 -4.24 15.07
N LYS A 266 -29.91 -4.08 15.38
CA LYS A 266 -30.47 -2.82 15.88
C LYS A 266 -29.84 -2.36 17.21
N LEU A 267 -29.44 -3.29 18.07
CA LEU A 267 -28.73 -2.97 19.32
C LEU A 267 -27.32 -2.47 19.02
N PHE A 268 -26.62 -3.13 18.08
CA PHE A 268 -25.29 -2.70 17.64
C PHE A 268 -25.34 -1.32 16.95
N GLU A 269 -26.33 -1.08 16.09
CA GLU A 269 -26.53 0.24 15.46
C GLU A 269 -26.80 1.32 16.52
N SER A 270 -27.59 1.02 17.56
CA SER A 270 -27.82 1.93 18.68
C SER A 270 -26.56 2.20 19.50
N PHE A 271 -25.71 1.18 19.70
CA PHE A 271 -24.41 1.34 20.35
C PHE A 271 -23.50 2.27 19.53
N GLY A 272 -23.35 1.99 18.22
CA GLY A 272 -22.57 2.82 17.30
C GLY A 272 -23.05 4.28 17.27
N ARG A 273 -24.37 4.51 17.33
CA ARG A 273 -24.96 5.86 17.40
C ARG A 273 -24.60 6.59 18.69
N SER A 274 -24.65 5.91 19.84
CA SER A 274 -24.31 6.51 21.13
C SER A 274 -22.84 6.95 21.15
N ILE A 275 -21.91 6.05 20.80
CA ILE A 275 -20.49 6.37 20.90
C ILE A 275 -20.04 7.44 19.88
N THR A 276 -20.71 7.58 18.73
CA THR A 276 -20.31 8.52 17.67
C THR A 276 -20.92 9.92 17.83
N SER A 277 -21.94 10.10 18.67
CA SER A 277 -22.68 11.37 18.77
C SER A 277 -21.82 12.54 19.24
N ARG A 278 -20.97 12.33 20.25
CA ARG A 278 -20.10 13.39 20.80
C ARG A 278 -19.01 13.80 19.82
N VAL A 279 -18.32 12.83 19.22
CA VAL A 279 -17.22 13.10 18.29
C VAL A 279 -17.71 13.81 17.03
N PHE A 280 -18.92 13.51 16.56
CA PHE A 280 -19.56 14.27 15.48
C PHE A 280 -19.67 15.76 15.83
N ASN A 281 -20.27 16.09 16.98
CA ASN A 281 -20.44 17.49 17.40
C ASN A 281 -19.09 18.21 17.58
N HIS A 282 -18.08 17.52 18.11
CA HIS A 282 -16.73 18.07 18.29
C HIS A 282 -16.03 18.35 16.95
N THR A 283 -16.07 17.39 16.01
CA THR A 283 -15.37 17.52 14.73
C THR A 283 -16.01 18.57 13.81
N MET A 284 -17.31 18.80 13.93
CA MET A 284 -18.02 19.85 13.21
C MET A 284 -17.69 21.27 13.70
N SER A 285 -17.29 21.45 14.97
CA SER A 285 -16.89 22.76 15.50
C SER A 285 -15.38 23.02 15.46
N SER A 286 -14.58 22.01 15.12
CA SER A 286 -13.12 22.10 15.06
C SER A 286 -12.59 22.88 13.84
N GLU A 287 -11.45 23.57 14.01
CA GLU A 287 -10.76 24.25 12.91
C GLU A 287 -10.35 23.28 11.80
N ALA A 288 -10.26 23.77 10.56
CA ALA A 288 -9.99 22.95 9.37
C ALA A 288 -8.49 22.61 9.18
N THR A 289 -7.80 22.20 10.25
CA THR A 289 -6.44 21.64 10.19
C THR A 289 -6.43 20.30 9.45
N HIS A 290 -5.25 19.86 8.96
CA HIS A 290 -5.14 18.59 8.24
C HIS A 290 -5.64 17.40 9.08
N LEU A 291 -5.22 17.30 10.34
CA LEU A 291 -5.63 16.23 11.26
C LEU A 291 -7.14 16.26 11.54
N ASN A 292 -7.71 17.46 11.74
CA ASN A 292 -9.15 17.59 11.99
C ASN A 292 -9.98 17.25 10.76
N ARG A 293 -9.49 17.50 9.53
CA ARG A 293 -10.15 17.06 8.30
C ARG A 293 -10.17 15.53 8.18
N LEU A 294 -9.05 14.87 8.47
CA LEU A 294 -8.98 13.40 8.51
C LEU A 294 -9.91 12.81 9.58
N GLN A 295 -10.01 13.47 10.72
CA GLN A 295 -10.94 13.07 11.77
C GLN A 295 -12.40 13.28 11.36
N ARG A 296 -12.72 14.43 10.76
CA ARG A 296 -14.07 14.76 10.28
C ARG A 296 -14.55 13.71 9.27
N ASP A 297 -13.71 13.35 8.31
CA ASP A 297 -14.03 12.29 7.34
C ASP A 297 -14.49 10.99 8.01
N LYS A 298 -13.69 10.45 8.94
CA LYS A 298 -14.02 9.18 9.63
C LYS A 298 -15.18 9.30 10.61
N SER A 299 -15.13 10.30 11.49
CA SER A 299 -16.11 10.46 12.56
C SER A 299 -17.49 10.83 12.05
N VAL A 300 -17.58 11.71 11.04
CA VAL A 300 -18.86 12.06 10.42
C VAL A 300 -19.40 10.88 9.62
N TYR A 301 -18.55 10.14 8.90
CA TYR A 301 -18.98 8.91 8.23
C TYR A 301 -19.63 7.93 9.20
N LEU A 302 -18.98 7.59 10.32
CA LEU A 302 -19.55 6.68 11.32
C LEU A 302 -20.85 7.24 11.94
N ALA A 303 -20.88 8.53 12.28
CA ALA A 303 -22.06 9.15 12.88
C ALA A 303 -23.27 9.11 11.93
N CYS A 304 -23.09 9.47 10.67
CA CYS A 304 -24.13 9.34 9.66
C CYS A 304 -24.47 7.87 9.42
N TYR A 305 -23.46 7.00 9.33
CA TYR A 305 -23.65 5.57 9.12
C TYR A 305 -24.49 4.92 10.22
N PHE A 306 -24.33 5.29 11.50
CA PHE A 306 -25.14 4.76 12.61
C PHE A 306 -26.41 5.57 12.90
N GLY A 307 -26.70 6.59 12.10
CA GLY A 307 -27.94 7.35 12.15
C GLY A 307 -28.01 8.36 13.30
N VAL A 308 -26.90 9.02 13.64
CA VAL A 308 -26.91 10.18 14.53
C VAL A 308 -27.77 11.28 13.90
N SER A 309 -28.84 11.69 14.58
CA SER A 309 -29.85 12.59 14.01
C SER A 309 -29.28 13.91 13.51
N ALA A 310 -28.30 14.49 14.23
CA ALA A 310 -27.64 15.72 13.80
C ALA A 310 -26.84 15.53 12.49
N CYS A 311 -26.28 14.34 12.26
CA CYS A 311 -25.58 14.01 11.01
C CYS A 311 -26.57 13.80 9.86
N LEU A 312 -27.71 13.14 10.12
CA LEU A 312 -28.76 12.96 9.10
C LEU A 312 -29.39 14.29 8.68
N ASN A 313 -29.58 15.23 9.61
CA ASN A 313 -30.01 16.59 9.30
C ASN A 313 -28.96 17.33 8.46
N LEU A 314 -27.68 17.26 8.84
CA LEU A 314 -26.58 17.81 8.04
C LEU A 314 -26.59 17.25 6.61
N ALA A 315 -26.72 15.93 6.45
CA ALA A 315 -26.78 15.30 5.13
C ALA A 315 -27.98 15.79 4.32
N THR A 316 -29.15 15.90 4.95
CA THR A 316 -30.38 16.43 4.34
C THR A 316 -30.17 17.86 3.84
N ASP A 317 -29.61 18.74 4.67
CA ASP A 317 -29.35 20.13 4.32
C ASP A 317 -28.36 20.24 3.17
N MET A 318 -27.28 19.44 3.20
CA MET A 318 -26.26 19.43 2.15
C MET A 318 -26.78 18.91 0.81
N ILE A 319 -27.58 17.85 0.82
CA ILE A 319 -28.19 17.30 -0.41
C ILE A 319 -29.19 18.30 -0.97
N THR A 320 -29.98 18.94 -0.10
CA THR A 320 -30.95 19.96 -0.52
C THR A 320 -30.24 21.16 -1.14
N ALA A 321 -29.18 21.67 -0.50
CA ALA A 321 -28.40 22.80 -1.02
C ALA A 321 -27.74 22.45 -2.36
N ALA A 322 -27.11 21.27 -2.44
CA ALA A 322 -26.48 20.74 -3.64
C ALA A 322 -27.40 20.75 -4.87
N LEU A 323 -28.69 20.47 -4.69
CA LEU A 323 -29.66 20.45 -5.80
C LEU A 323 -30.13 21.85 -6.25
N HIS A 324 -30.05 22.86 -5.38
CA HIS A 324 -30.54 24.22 -5.65
C HIS A 324 -29.43 25.20 -6.05
N GLU A 325 -28.19 24.92 -5.69
CA GLU A 325 -27.04 25.75 -6.05
C GLU A 325 -26.55 25.41 -7.47
N GLU A 326 -26.23 26.44 -8.27
CA GLU A 326 -25.57 26.24 -9.58
C GLU A 326 -24.19 25.58 -9.42
N THR A 327 -23.55 25.76 -8.26
CA THR A 327 -22.28 25.14 -7.91
C THR A 327 -22.49 24.10 -6.82
N LEU A 328 -22.54 22.84 -7.22
CA LEU A 328 -22.66 21.69 -6.35
C LEU A 328 -21.45 21.58 -5.39
N THR A 329 -21.57 22.03 -4.14
CA THR A 329 -20.44 22.06 -3.19
C THR A 329 -20.70 21.31 -1.87
N ILE A 330 -20.54 19.98 -1.91
CA ILE A 330 -20.35 19.17 -0.69
C ILE A 330 -18.85 19.17 -0.35
N PRO A 331 -18.43 19.58 0.87
CA PRO A 331 -17.03 19.51 1.29
C PRO A 331 -16.44 18.10 1.15
N LYS A 332 -15.18 18.00 0.70
CA LYS A 332 -14.53 16.72 0.37
C LYS A 332 -14.57 15.72 1.54
N GLU A 333 -14.38 16.19 2.77
CA GLU A 333 -14.40 15.36 3.97
C GLU A 333 -15.80 14.98 4.48
N LEU A 334 -16.86 15.46 3.84
CA LEU A 334 -18.26 15.14 4.20
C LEU A 334 -18.97 14.30 3.13
N GLN A 335 -18.47 14.36 1.90
CA GLN A 335 -18.98 13.68 0.73
C GLN A 335 -19.35 12.19 0.97
N SER A 336 -18.41 11.39 1.47
CA SER A 336 -18.65 9.95 1.75
C SER A 336 -19.78 9.73 2.76
N ALA A 337 -19.86 10.56 3.80
CA ALA A 337 -20.85 10.45 4.85
C ALA A 337 -22.25 10.83 4.35
N VAL A 338 -22.35 11.95 3.62
CA VAL A 338 -23.60 12.48 3.08
C VAL A 338 -24.21 11.51 2.06
N LEU A 339 -23.41 11.03 1.10
CA LEU A 339 -23.88 10.09 0.08
C LEU A 339 -24.22 8.71 0.67
N CYS A 340 -23.48 8.25 1.68
CA CYS A 340 -23.85 7.02 2.40
C CYS A 340 -25.17 7.18 3.18
N ALA A 341 -25.41 8.34 3.81
CA ALA A 341 -26.66 8.64 4.49
C ALA A 341 -27.85 8.66 3.52
N LEU A 342 -27.69 9.28 2.35
CA LEU A 342 -28.68 9.29 1.26
C LEU A 342 -29.12 7.88 0.87
N HIS A 343 -28.18 6.96 0.71
CA HIS A 343 -28.49 5.59 0.29
C HIS A 343 -29.01 4.71 1.45
N LYS A 344 -28.56 4.97 2.68
CA LYS A 344 -28.87 4.13 3.85
C LYS A 344 -30.22 4.45 4.49
N TYR A 345 -30.59 5.73 4.57
CA TYR A 345 -31.75 6.22 5.31
C TYR A 345 -32.78 6.90 4.41
N GLU A 346 -34.04 6.85 4.81
CA GLU A 346 -35.10 7.69 4.24
C GLU A 346 -34.96 9.11 4.81
N LEU A 347 -34.20 9.95 4.11
CA LEU A 347 -34.05 11.36 4.46
C LEU A 347 -35.33 12.13 4.07
N PRO A 348 -35.72 13.20 4.80
CA PRO A 348 -36.90 14.00 4.51
C PRO A 348 -36.66 14.95 3.32
N ILE A 349 -36.35 14.36 2.15
CA ILE A 349 -36.17 15.00 0.85
C ILE A 349 -37.29 14.53 -0.09
N ALA A 350 -37.56 15.23 -1.20
CA ALA A 350 -38.65 14.81 -2.08
C ALA A 350 -38.35 13.47 -2.78
N GLU A 351 -39.40 12.71 -3.11
CA GLU A 351 -39.28 11.45 -3.86
C GLU A 351 -38.58 11.74 -5.20
N ASP A 352 -37.55 10.94 -5.55
CA ASP A 352 -36.65 11.04 -6.73
C ASP A 352 -35.34 11.86 -6.60
N PHE A 353 -35.10 12.55 -5.47
CA PHE A 353 -33.93 13.44 -5.31
C PHE A 353 -32.56 12.77 -5.48
N GLY A 354 -32.42 11.50 -5.11
CA GLY A 354 -31.15 10.77 -5.27
C GLY A 354 -30.76 10.55 -6.74
N MET A 355 -31.75 10.34 -7.62
CA MET A 355 -31.52 10.16 -9.06
C MET A 355 -31.30 11.50 -9.76
N GLU A 356 -31.99 12.56 -9.34
CA GLU A 356 -31.76 13.92 -9.84
C GLU A 356 -30.34 14.40 -9.51
N LEU A 357 -29.88 14.15 -8.28
CA LEU A 357 -28.51 14.47 -7.87
C LEU A 357 -27.47 13.72 -8.71
N PHE A 358 -27.69 12.42 -8.93
CA PHE A 358 -26.82 11.63 -9.80
C PHE A 358 -26.82 12.14 -11.25
N GLN A 359 -27.98 12.54 -11.77
CA GLN A 359 -28.10 13.14 -13.09
C GLN A 359 -27.33 14.47 -13.19
N GLN A 360 -27.38 15.35 -12.18
CA GLN A 360 -26.58 16.57 -12.16
C GLN A 360 -25.07 16.28 -12.20
N PHE A 361 -24.61 15.27 -11.46
CA PHE A 361 -23.20 14.85 -11.50
C PHE A 361 -22.83 14.38 -12.91
N TRP A 362 -23.76 13.64 -13.52
CA TRP A 362 -23.59 13.06 -14.85
C TRP A 362 -23.55 14.11 -15.98
N GLU A 363 -24.46 15.08 -15.98
CA GLU A 363 -24.52 16.13 -16.99
C GLU A 363 -23.24 16.99 -17.03
N ALA A 364 -22.52 17.06 -15.91
CA ALA A 364 -21.22 17.71 -15.78
C ALA A 364 -20.11 16.73 -15.35
N THR A 365 -20.08 15.54 -15.98
CA THR A 365 -19.13 14.45 -15.66
C THR A 365 -17.68 14.91 -15.63
N ASP A 366 -17.24 15.77 -16.57
CA ASP A 366 -15.87 16.30 -16.61
C ASP A 366 -15.48 17.06 -15.32
N GLN A 367 -16.45 17.64 -14.62
CA GLN A 367 -16.25 18.37 -13.38
C GLN A 367 -16.48 17.49 -12.14
N TYR A 368 -17.38 16.51 -12.21
CA TYR A 368 -17.89 15.78 -11.04
C TYR A 368 -17.63 14.27 -11.08
N GLN A 369 -16.70 13.77 -11.90
CA GLN A 369 -16.34 12.34 -11.96
C GLN A 369 -16.07 11.73 -10.58
N HIS A 370 -15.37 12.43 -9.68
CA HIS A 370 -15.10 11.92 -8.33
C HIS A 370 -16.38 11.76 -7.48
N LEU A 371 -17.39 12.63 -7.68
CA LEU A 371 -18.68 12.52 -7.01
C LEU A 371 -19.49 11.35 -7.55
N ILE A 372 -19.41 11.08 -8.86
CA ILE A 372 -20.02 9.90 -9.48
C ILE A 372 -19.42 8.62 -8.85
N ASP A 373 -18.10 8.54 -8.76
CA ASP A 373 -17.40 7.37 -8.21
C ASP A 373 -17.74 7.13 -6.74
N MET A 374 -17.82 8.19 -5.93
CA MET A 374 -18.25 8.06 -4.54
C MET A 374 -19.74 7.75 -4.41
N PHE A 375 -20.59 8.32 -5.26
CA PHE A 375 -22.02 8.01 -5.27
C PHE A 375 -22.20 6.51 -5.49
N ILE A 376 -21.55 5.95 -6.51
CA ILE A 376 -21.53 4.50 -6.79
C ILE A 376 -20.98 3.72 -5.58
N SER A 377 -19.87 4.17 -5.00
CA SER A 377 -19.25 3.54 -3.84
C SER A 377 -20.20 3.48 -2.63
N SER A 378 -21.00 4.53 -2.46
CA SER A 378 -21.96 4.66 -1.36
C SER A 378 -23.23 3.80 -1.52
N LEU A 379 -23.48 3.22 -2.71
CA LEU A 379 -24.57 2.24 -2.91
C LEU A 379 -24.46 1.04 -1.97
N GLY A 380 -23.24 0.67 -1.55
CA GLY A 380 -23.01 -0.36 -0.55
C GLY A 380 -23.65 -0.07 0.81
N CYS A 381 -23.95 1.20 1.11
CA CYS A 381 -24.67 1.59 2.33
C CYS A 381 -26.17 1.27 2.28
N SER A 382 -26.72 1.00 1.08
CA SER A 382 -28.16 0.93 0.87
C SER A 382 -28.85 -0.16 1.66
N ARG A 383 -30.04 0.19 2.16
CA ARG A 383 -30.98 -0.73 2.83
C ARG A 383 -32.28 -0.89 2.04
N ASN A 384 -32.44 -0.12 0.95
CA ASN A 384 -33.60 -0.18 0.07
C ASN A 384 -33.36 -1.21 -1.04
N LEU A 385 -34.08 -2.32 -1.01
CA LEU A 385 -33.92 -3.41 -1.98
C LEU A 385 -34.25 -2.96 -3.42
N ALA A 386 -35.27 -2.12 -3.61
CA ALA A 386 -35.67 -1.65 -4.94
C ALA A 386 -34.56 -0.81 -5.60
N MET A 387 -33.90 0.04 -4.81
CA MET A 387 -32.74 0.81 -5.28
C MET A 387 -31.56 -0.10 -5.65
N VAL A 388 -31.26 -1.11 -4.83
CA VAL A 388 -30.21 -2.09 -5.12
C VAL A 388 -30.51 -2.84 -6.42
N GLU A 389 -31.74 -3.31 -6.60
CA GLU A 389 -32.17 -4.01 -7.81
C GLU A 389 -32.10 -3.12 -9.05
N PHE A 390 -32.47 -1.84 -8.92
CA PHE A 390 -32.34 -0.85 -9.99
C PHE A 390 -30.88 -0.73 -10.48
N TYR A 391 -29.91 -0.52 -9.58
CA TYR A 391 -28.50 -0.40 -9.98
C TYR A 391 -27.90 -1.71 -10.49
N LEU A 392 -28.36 -2.87 -10.02
CA LEU A 392 -27.98 -4.17 -10.59
C LEU A 392 -28.50 -4.35 -12.01
N GLN A 393 -29.71 -3.86 -12.33
CA GLN A 393 -30.23 -3.88 -13.70
C GLN A 393 -29.46 -2.94 -14.63
N MET A 394 -28.97 -1.80 -14.12
CA MET A 394 -28.12 -0.87 -14.89
C MET A 394 -26.78 -1.49 -15.33
N ILE A 395 -26.33 -2.58 -14.71
CA ILE A 395 -25.15 -3.33 -15.20
C ILE A 395 -25.47 -3.98 -16.55
N GLU A 396 -26.68 -4.49 -16.75
CA GLU A 396 -27.10 -5.20 -17.97
C GLU A 396 -27.42 -4.25 -19.12
N PHE A 397 -28.08 -3.12 -18.83
CA PHE A 397 -28.63 -2.25 -19.84
C PHE A 397 -27.85 -0.95 -19.94
N ASP A 398 -27.28 -0.68 -21.12
CA ASP A 398 -26.84 0.67 -21.46
C ASP A 398 -28.07 1.52 -21.71
N THR A 399 -28.38 2.42 -20.77
CA THR A 399 -29.41 3.42 -20.96
C THR A 399 -28.81 4.57 -21.76
N PRO A 400 -29.33 4.91 -22.97
CA PRO A 400 -28.78 5.99 -23.78
C PRO A 400 -28.75 7.36 -23.08
N ALA A 401 -29.61 7.55 -22.07
CA ALA A 401 -29.65 8.75 -21.23
C ALA A 401 -28.57 8.77 -20.12
N LEU A 402 -28.04 7.62 -19.70
CA LEU A 402 -27.05 7.45 -18.64
C LEU A 402 -26.05 6.34 -19.00
N PRO A 403 -25.13 6.55 -19.97
CA PRO A 403 -24.21 5.50 -20.41
C PRO A 403 -23.14 5.19 -19.36
N ILE A 404 -23.40 4.23 -18.48
CA ILE A 404 -22.47 3.78 -17.44
C ILE A 404 -21.28 3.03 -18.07
N THR A 405 -20.07 3.50 -17.79
CA THR A 405 -18.84 2.87 -18.30
C THR A 405 -18.64 1.47 -17.69
N ARG A 406 -17.86 0.61 -18.37
CA ARG A 406 -17.51 -0.72 -17.84
C ARG A 406 -16.85 -0.66 -16.46
N SER A 407 -15.99 0.35 -16.24
CA SER A 407 -15.36 0.61 -14.93
C SER A 407 -16.42 0.89 -13.86
N MET A 408 -17.38 1.77 -14.16
CA MET A 408 -18.47 2.08 -13.23
C MET A 408 -19.36 0.87 -12.95
N LYS A 409 -19.67 0.04 -13.93
CA LYS A 409 -20.44 -1.22 -13.72
C LYS A 409 -19.70 -2.16 -12.74
N SER A 410 -18.39 -2.29 -12.90
CA SER A 410 -17.54 -3.05 -11.97
C SER A 410 -17.55 -2.43 -10.56
N SER A 411 -17.48 -1.10 -10.47
CA SER A 411 -17.56 -0.36 -9.20
C SER A 411 -18.91 -0.53 -8.51
N ILE A 412 -20.04 -0.50 -9.24
CA ILE A 412 -21.38 -0.77 -8.70
C ILE A 412 -21.40 -2.17 -8.06
N LEU A 413 -21.01 -3.19 -8.82
CA LEU A 413 -21.02 -4.57 -8.34
C LEU A 413 -20.13 -4.74 -7.10
N THR A 414 -18.90 -4.21 -7.15
CA THR A 414 -17.92 -4.29 -6.05
C THR A 414 -18.44 -3.61 -4.79
N SER A 415 -19.08 -2.45 -4.94
CA SER A 415 -19.64 -1.68 -3.82
C SER A 415 -20.79 -2.42 -3.14
N LEU A 416 -21.68 -3.05 -3.92
CA LEU A 416 -22.78 -3.85 -3.39
C LEU A 416 -22.30 -5.14 -2.70
N ILE A 417 -21.24 -5.79 -3.19
CA ILE A 417 -20.63 -6.97 -2.54
C ILE A 417 -20.07 -6.58 -1.16
N LYS A 418 -19.33 -5.47 -1.09
CA LYS A 418 -18.69 -4.97 0.15
C LYS A 418 -19.69 -4.35 1.13
N GLY A 419 -20.91 -4.07 0.68
CA GLY A 419 -21.92 -3.36 1.43
C GLY A 419 -22.68 -4.17 2.47
N SER A 420 -23.80 -3.58 2.87
CA SER A 420 -24.94 -4.11 3.62
C SER A 420 -25.30 -5.56 3.23
N PRO A 421 -25.75 -6.45 4.14
CA PRO A 421 -26.17 -7.80 3.77
C PRO A 421 -27.30 -7.83 2.75
N THR A 422 -28.19 -6.83 2.76
CA THR A 422 -29.21 -6.68 1.71
C THR A 422 -28.53 -6.49 0.35
N THR A 423 -27.60 -5.54 0.25
CA THR A 423 -26.85 -5.27 -0.99
C THR A 423 -26.01 -6.47 -1.43
N ARG A 424 -25.32 -7.12 -0.48
CA ARG A 424 -24.42 -8.25 -0.73
C ARG A 424 -25.18 -9.49 -1.19
N ASN A 425 -26.29 -9.82 -0.54
CA ASN A 425 -27.12 -10.95 -0.95
C ASN A 425 -27.71 -10.73 -2.35
N SER A 426 -28.18 -9.52 -2.65
CA SER A 426 -28.66 -9.18 -3.99
C SER A 426 -27.54 -9.26 -5.03
N ALA A 427 -26.34 -8.76 -4.72
CA ALA A 427 -25.18 -8.86 -5.59
C ALA A 427 -24.77 -10.32 -5.84
N PHE A 428 -24.71 -11.18 -4.81
CA PHE A 428 -24.39 -12.60 -5.00
C PHE A 428 -25.45 -13.35 -5.82
N ARG A 429 -26.75 -13.06 -5.60
CA ARG A 429 -27.83 -13.61 -6.44
C ARG A 429 -27.67 -13.16 -7.89
N TYR A 430 -27.34 -11.88 -8.10
CA TYR A 430 -27.09 -11.33 -9.42
C TYR A 430 -25.91 -12.03 -10.10
N ILE A 431 -24.74 -12.13 -9.44
CA ILE A 431 -23.57 -12.84 -9.95
C ILE A 431 -23.91 -14.29 -10.31
N SER A 432 -24.63 -15.00 -9.42
CA SER A 432 -25.00 -16.39 -9.66
C SER A 432 -25.96 -16.55 -10.85
N SER A 433 -26.87 -15.60 -11.08
CA SER A 433 -27.88 -15.66 -12.14
C SER A 433 -27.44 -15.05 -13.46
N ARG A 434 -26.38 -14.23 -13.43
CA ARG A 434 -25.84 -13.45 -14.56
C ARG A 434 -24.34 -13.60 -14.70
N PHE A 435 -23.81 -14.77 -14.34
CA PHE A 435 -22.37 -15.05 -14.34
C PHE A 435 -21.70 -14.70 -15.68
N ALA A 436 -22.33 -14.98 -16.81
CA ALA A 436 -21.77 -14.65 -18.13
C ALA A 436 -21.59 -13.13 -18.34
N VAL A 437 -22.57 -12.31 -17.93
CA VAL A 437 -22.51 -10.84 -18.02
C VAL A 437 -21.44 -10.30 -17.09
N VAL A 438 -21.40 -10.81 -15.85
CA VAL A 438 -20.41 -10.39 -14.85
C VAL A 438 -18.99 -10.79 -15.26
N SER A 439 -18.82 -12.01 -15.77
CA SER A 439 -17.52 -12.50 -16.25
C SER A 439 -17.04 -11.67 -17.43
N ASP A 440 -17.90 -11.38 -18.41
CA ASP A 440 -17.55 -10.51 -19.52
C ASP A 440 -17.20 -9.10 -19.03
N MET A 441 -17.93 -8.55 -18.06
CA MET A 441 -17.66 -7.23 -17.50
C MET A 441 -16.31 -7.15 -16.76
N LEU A 442 -15.96 -8.16 -15.94
CA LEU A 442 -14.79 -8.14 -15.05
C LEU A 442 -13.46 -8.51 -15.73
N ASP A 443 -13.50 -9.00 -16.97
CA ASP A 443 -12.31 -9.53 -17.60
C ASP A 443 -11.43 -8.47 -18.30
N HIS A 444 -10.23 -8.23 -17.76
CA HIS A 444 -9.20 -7.45 -18.47
C HIS A 444 -8.35 -8.30 -19.45
N ARG A 445 -8.47 -9.65 -19.48
CA ARG A 445 -7.53 -10.53 -20.24
C ARG A 445 -8.09 -11.78 -20.94
N SER A 446 -9.39 -12.07 -20.98
CA SER A 446 -9.88 -13.31 -21.63
C SER A 446 -10.22 -13.21 -23.11
N ILE A 447 -9.19 -13.15 -23.94
CA ILE A 447 -9.17 -13.90 -25.21
C ILE A 447 -7.89 -14.72 -25.27
N LYS A 448 -7.66 -15.63 -24.30
CA LYS A 448 -6.79 -16.79 -24.49
C LYS A 448 -7.26 -18.08 -23.78
N MET A 449 -8.52 -18.16 -23.34
CA MET A 449 -9.03 -19.36 -22.66
C MET A 449 -10.33 -19.94 -23.25
N TYR A 450 -10.51 -19.82 -24.57
CA TYR A 450 -11.47 -20.65 -25.33
C TYR A 450 -10.78 -21.77 -26.14
N ARG A 451 -9.64 -22.27 -25.63
CA ARG A 451 -9.05 -23.56 -26.07
C ARG A 451 -9.04 -24.65 -25.00
N ALA A 452 -9.32 -24.34 -23.74
CA ALA A 452 -9.41 -25.33 -22.66
C ALA A 452 -10.82 -25.94 -22.49
N ALA A 453 -11.87 -25.27 -22.98
CA ALA A 453 -13.24 -25.80 -22.99
C ALA A 453 -13.46 -26.98 -23.97
N LEU A 454 -12.49 -27.29 -24.83
CA LEU A 454 -12.48 -28.51 -25.65
C LEU A 454 -11.91 -29.73 -24.90
N CYS A 455 -11.25 -29.55 -23.75
CA CYS A 455 -10.73 -30.67 -22.96
C CYS A 455 -11.74 -31.24 -21.96
N VAL A 456 -12.82 -30.54 -21.62
CA VAL A 456 -13.88 -31.07 -20.74
C VAL A 456 -14.77 -32.08 -21.46
N VAL A 457 -14.78 -32.08 -22.79
CA VAL A 457 -15.41 -33.16 -23.60
C VAL A 457 -14.54 -34.43 -23.62
N ALA A 458 -13.24 -34.34 -23.31
CA ALA A 458 -12.32 -35.48 -23.29
C ALA A 458 -12.31 -36.26 -21.96
N VAL A 459 -12.94 -35.76 -20.90
CA VAL A 459 -13.00 -36.44 -19.58
C VAL A 459 -14.27 -37.28 -19.39
N TRP A 460 -15.26 -37.15 -20.28
CA TRP A 460 -16.47 -37.98 -20.27
C TRP A 460 -16.46 -39.18 -21.24
N LEU A 461 -15.31 -39.48 -21.87
CA LEU A 461 -15.15 -40.66 -22.74
C LEU A 461 -14.35 -41.87 -22.18
N PRO A 462 -13.66 -41.85 -21.01
CA PRO A 462 -13.05 -43.07 -20.48
C PRO A 462 -13.92 -43.82 -19.45
N LEU A 463 -15.16 -43.37 -19.18
CA LEU A 463 -16.11 -44.16 -18.37
C LEU A 463 -16.77 -45.34 -19.13
N SER A 464 -16.41 -45.55 -20.40
CA SER A 464 -16.84 -46.70 -21.20
C SER A 464 -15.75 -47.76 -21.44
N LEU A 465 -14.53 -47.61 -20.89
CA LEU A 465 -13.40 -48.52 -21.20
C LEU A 465 -12.60 -49.06 -20.00
N GLY A 466 -13.01 -48.84 -18.75
CA GLY A 466 -12.57 -49.67 -17.62
C GLY A 466 -11.06 -49.76 -17.39
N LEU A 467 -10.35 -48.64 -17.31
CA LEU A 467 -8.96 -48.58 -16.84
C LEU A 467 -8.90 -47.94 -15.45
N ALA A 468 -8.10 -48.54 -14.57
CA ALA A 468 -7.96 -48.18 -13.16
C ALA A 468 -7.42 -46.75 -12.98
N PRO A 469 -7.80 -46.04 -11.88
CA PRO A 469 -7.28 -44.71 -11.59
C PRO A 469 -5.78 -44.79 -11.31
N VAL A 470 -5.04 -43.85 -11.91
CA VAL A 470 -3.65 -43.59 -11.55
C VAL A 470 -3.65 -42.85 -10.23
N ASP A 471 -2.95 -43.41 -9.23
CA ASP A 471 -2.65 -42.74 -7.97
C ASP A 471 -1.85 -41.46 -8.27
N VAL A 472 -2.48 -40.31 -8.05
CA VAL A 472 -1.77 -39.03 -7.99
C VAL A 472 -1.22 -38.92 -6.58
N GLU A 473 0.03 -39.36 -6.40
CA GLU A 473 0.81 -39.01 -5.23
C GLU A 473 0.68 -37.50 -4.97
N SER A 474 0.34 -37.16 -3.73
CA SER A 474 0.40 -35.83 -3.16
C SER A 474 1.77 -35.23 -3.41
N LEU A 475 1.89 -34.40 -4.44
CA LEU A 475 3.04 -33.56 -4.68
C LEU A 475 3.16 -32.59 -3.50
N PRO A 476 4.32 -32.53 -2.82
CA PRO A 476 4.52 -31.60 -1.73
C PRO A 476 4.44 -30.18 -2.29
N THR A 477 3.47 -29.41 -1.80
CA THR A 477 3.21 -27.99 -2.12
C THR A 477 4.28 -27.04 -1.58
N ALA A 478 5.48 -27.53 -1.31
CA ALA A 478 6.61 -26.73 -0.83
C ALA A 478 7.86 -27.05 -1.69
N ARG A 479 7.83 -26.60 -2.93
CA ARG A 479 9.05 -26.15 -3.62
C ARG A 479 8.92 -24.63 -3.69
N ASP A 480 9.93 -23.89 -3.23
CA ASP A 480 10.04 -22.45 -3.48
C ASP A 480 10.03 -22.25 -5.01
N ALA A 481 8.87 -21.95 -5.57
CA ALA A 481 8.65 -21.83 -7.01
C ALA A 481 9.20 -20.51 -7.58
N HIS A 482 10.10 -19.85 -6.85
CA HIS A 482 10.34 -18.41 -6.95
C HIS A 482 11.84 -18.04 -6.94
N ASP A 483 12.73 -19.04 -6.77
CA ASP A 483 14.16 -18.90 -7.00
C ASP A 483 14.55 -19.65 -8.28
N ASP A 484 14.39 -18.98 -9.41
CA ASP A 484 14.96 -19.44 -10.67
C ASP A 484 16.12 -18.51 -11.06
N SER A 485 17.31 -18.86 -10.61
CA SER A 485 18.54 -18.13 -10.88
C SER A 485 18.81 -17.90 -12.37
N ARG A 486 18.10 -18.58 -13.28
CA ARG A 486 18.20 -18.37 -14.73
C ARG A 486 17.64 -17.02 -15.20
N TYR A 487 16.80 -16.34 -14.40
CA TYR A 487 16.40 -14.95 -14.69
C TYR A 487 17.56 -13.95 -14.53
N LEU A 488 18.56 -14.28 -13.71
CA LEU A 488 19.76 -13.48 -13.56
C LEU A 488 20.70 -13.71 -14.75
N LEU A 489 21.25 -12.63 -15.30
CA LEU A 489 22.32 -12.76 -16.28
C LEU A 489 23.51 -13.48 -15.66
N GLN A 490 24.07 -14.45 -16.39
CA GLN A 490 25.33 -15.05 -16.02
C GLN A 490 26.41 -13.96 -15.99
N LYS A 491 27.29 -14.02 -14.99
CA LYS A 491 28.41 -13.06 -14.82
C LYS A 491 29.55 -13.34 -15.80
N VAL A 492 29.26 -13.22 -17.09
CA VAL A 492 30.20 -13.40 -18.20
C VAL A 492 30.58 -12.08 -18.87
N SER A 493 29.81 -11.01 -18.62
CA SER A 493 30.08 -9.65 -19.08
C SER A 493 29.83 -8.63 -17.97
N GLU A 494 30.57 -7.53 -18.02
CA GLU A 494 30.38 -6.34 -17.18
C GLU A 494 30.12 -5.14 -18.09
N PRO A 495 28.92 -4.53 -18.06
CA PRO A 495 28.63 -3.37 -18.89
C PRO A 495 29.46 -2.16 -18.45
N ILE A 496 29.99 -1.42 -19.43
CA ILE A 496 30.78 -0.20 -19.23
C ILE A 496 29.95 1.03 -19.57
N SER A 497 29.31 1.03 -20.73
CA SER A 497 28.53 2.18 -21.22
C SER A 497 27.40 1.74 -22.15
N TYR A 498 26.37 2.58 -22.23
CA TYR A 498 25.25 2.46 -23.16
C TYR A 498 25.09 3.81 -23.86
N ASP A 499 25.17 3.82 -25.19
CA ASP A 499 24.81 4.96 -26.02
C ASP A 499 23.47 4.64 -26.70
N LEU A 500 22.41 5.29 -26.23
CA LEU A 500 21.02 4.97 -26.52
C LEU A 500 20.37 6.11 -27.32
N PHE A 501 19.84 5.76 -28.49
CA PHE A 501 18.97 6.63 -29.29
C PHE A 501 17.55 6.07 -29.28
N LEU A 502 16.55 6.94 -29.06
CA LEU A 502 15.13 6.61 -29.10
C LEU A 502 14.40 7.57 -30.03
N ASP A 503 13.77 7.03 -31.06
CA ASP A 503 12.84 7.75 -31.93
C ASP A 503 11.40 7.46 -31.51
N ILE A 504 10.81 8.46 -30.85
CA ILE A 504 9.43 8.47 -30.35
C ILE A 504 8.51 9.35 -31.20
N THR A 505 8.91 9.71 -32.43
CA THR A 505 8.18 10.66 -33.29
C THR A 505 6.91 10.09 -33.93
N ASN A 506 6.53 8.86 -33.59
CA ASN A 506 5.26 8.28 -34.03
C ASN A 506 4.10 9.20 -33.60
N TYR A 507 3.35 9.72 -34.59
CA TYR A 507 2.28 10.71 -34.42
C TYR A 507 1.27 10.37 -33.31
N TYR A 508 1.08 9.09 -33.02
CA TYR A 508 0.13 8.62 -32.03
C TYR A 508 0.75 8.07 -30.74
N PHE A 509 2.09 8.14 -30.58
CA PHE A 509 2.83 7.65 -29.41
C PHE A 509 2.45 6.21 -29.00
N TYR A 510 2.28 5.32 -29.98
CA TYR A 510 1.99 3.89 -29.74
C TYR A 510 3.23 3.00 -29.77
N SER A 511 4.32 3.48 -30.36
CA SER A 511 5.54 2.71 -30.58
C SER A 511 6.74 3.64 -30.71
N TYR A 512 7.92 3.08 -30.49
CA TYR A 512 9.19 3.74 -30.68
C TYR A 512 10.20 2.80 -31.31
N THR A 513 11.12 3.37 -32.07
CA THR A 513 12.31 2.66 -32.55
C THR A 513 13.54 3.23 -31.86
N GLY A 514 14.66 2.53 -31.91
CA GLY A 514 15.88 3.03 -31.34
C GLY A 514 17.09 2.20 -31.72
N THR A 515 18.26 2.72 -31.37
CA THR A 515 19.51 2.00 -31.45
C THR A 515 20.23 2.08 -30.12
N VAL A 516 20.95 1.02 -29.76
CA VAL A 516 21.83 1.02 -28.61
C VAL A 516 23.20 0.47 -28.99
N ASP A 517 24.22 1.18 -28.55
CA ASP A 517 25.62 0.81 -28.58
C ASP A 517 26.05 0.48 -27.15
N ILE A 518 26.36 -0.78 -26.88
CA ILE A 518 26.75 -1.24 -25.53
C ILE A 518 28.22 -1.62 -25.54
N GLU A 519 29.03 -0.93 -24.75
CA GLU A 519 30.38 -1.37 -24.45
C GLU A 519 30.37 -2.24 -23.20
N PHE A 520 31.00 -3.40 -23.26
CA PHE A 520 31.11 -4.29 -22.12
C PHE A 520 32.49 -4.94 -22.06
N ARG A 521 32.97 -5.14 -20.83
CA ARG A 521 34.13 -5.96 -20.56
C ARG A 521 33.72 -7.42 -20.51
N TYR A 522 34.37 -8.28 -21.29
CA TYR A 522 34.16 -9.71 -21.18
C TYR A 522 34.92 -10.27 -19.97
N ILE A 523 34.23 -10.95 -19.06
CA ILE A 523 34.82 -11.55 -17.85
C ILE A 523 34.65 -13.07 -17.79
N GLY A 524 33.92 -13.64 -18.75
CA GLY A 524 33.76 -15.07 -18.90
C GLY A 524 34.99 -15.75 -19.50
N ASP A 525 34.90 -17.06 -19.64
CA ASP A 525 35.91 -17.90 -20.27
C ASP A 525 35.36 -18.66 -21.50
N GLN A 526 34.18 -18.28 -21.97
CA GLN A 526 33.41 -18.93 -23.03
C GLN A 526 33.42 -18.11 -24.34
N ASN A 527 32.49 -18.41 -25.23
CA ASN A 527 32.28 -17.80 -26.54
C ASN A 527 30.88 -17.16 -26.66
N HIS A 528 30.32 -16.65 -25.55
CA HIS A 528 28.99 -16.08 -25.55
C HIS A 528 28.78 -15.06 -24.44
N PHE A 529 27.75 -14.23 -24.59
CA PHE A 529 27.20 -13.38 -23.53
C PHE A 529 25.67 -13.28 -23.66
N TYR A 530 25.06 -12.68 -22.64
CA TYR A 530 23.61 -12.48 -22.53
C TYR A 530 23.30 -11.00 -22.32
N LEU A 531 22.15 -10.55 -22.82
CA LEU A 531 21.53 -9.27 -22.46
C LEU A 531 20.10 -9.53 -21.98
N HIS A 532 19.56 -8.67 -21.12
CA HIS A 532 18.13 -8.65 -20.85
C HIS A 532 17.38 -8.09 -22.05
N ASN A 533 16.25 -8.71 -22.40
CA ASN A 533 15.36 -8.32 -23.47
C ASN A 533 13.93 -8.69 -23.12
N ASP A 534 13.14 -7.68 -22.77
CA ASP A 534 11.70 -7.81 -22.54
C ASP A 534 10.93 -6.93 -23.52
N GLY A 535 10.02 -7.52 -24.29
CA GLY A 535 9.16 -6.82 -25.25
C GLY A 535 9.84 -6.20 -26.47
N LEU A 536 11.16 -5.96 -26.45
CA LEU A 536 11.89 -5.39 -27.58
C LEU A 536 11.95 -6.38 -28.76
N VAL A 537 11.56 -5.90 -29.94
CA VAL A 537 11.78 -6.57 -31.23
C VAL A 537 13.12 -6.09 -31.79
N ILE A 538 14.13 -6.95 -31.71
CA ILE A 538 15.48 -6.66 -32.22
C ILE A 538 15.56 -6.96 -33.71
N ASP A 539 16.05 -5.99 -34.50
CA ASP A 539 16.40 -6.22 -35.89
C ASP A 539 17.71 -7.01 -35.96
N LYS A 540 17.61 -8.32 -36.23
CA LYS A 540 18.78 -9.21 -36.31
C LYS A 540 19.79 -8.79 -37.38
N SER A 541 19.37 -8.05 -38.42
CA SER A 541 20.28 -7.58 -39.46
C SER A 541 21.12 -6.39 -39.02
N SER A 542 20.70 -5.67 -37.97
CA SER A 542 21.43 -4.55 -37.37
C SER A 542 22.52 -4.99 -36.40
N ILE A 543 22.47 -6.23 -35.90
CA ILE A 543 23.37 -6.70 -34.84
C ILE A 543 24.81 -6.69 -35.35
N LYS A 544 25.64 -5.86 -34.72
CA LYS A 544 27.08 -5.78 -35.01
C LYS A 544 27.87 -5.85 -33.72
N VAL A 545 28.80 -6.79 -33.63
CA VAL A 545 29.74 -6.89 -32.50
C VAL A 545 31.13 -6.57 -33.00
N THR A 546 31.83 -5.65 -32.35
CA THR A 546 33.20 -5.26 -32.71
C THR A 546 34.17 -5.58 -31.59
N ARG A 547 35.36 -6.04 -31.99
CA ARG A 547 36.50 -6.33 -31.11
C ARG A 547 37.18 -5.02 -30.63
N PRO A 548 38.06 -5.10 -29.62
CA PRO A 548 38.85 -3.96 -29.16
C PRO A 548 39.65 -3.25 -30.26
N ASP A 549 40.09 -3.98 -31.30
CA ASP A 549 40.82 -3.44 -32.45
C ASP A 549 39.93 -2.81 -33.53
N GLY A 550 38.61 -2.74 -33.29
CA GLY A 550 37.60 -2.21 -34.20
C GLY A 550 37.17 -3.18 -35.30
N SER A 551 37.72 -4.40 -35.35
CA SER A 551 37.32 -5.40 -36.34
C SER A 551 35.98 -6.06 -36.00
N ASP A 552 35.23 -6.44 -37.03
CA ASP A 552 33.92 -7.08 -36.89
C ASP A 552 34.08 -8.52 -36.38
N LEU A 553 33.35 -8.86 -35.31
CA LEU A 553 33.26 -10.20 -34.74
C LEU A 553 31.95 -10.86 -35.22
N PRO A 554 32.01 -11.89 -36.09
CA PRO A 554 30.82 -12.55 -36.60
C PRO A 554 30.04 -13.26 -35.48
N VAL A 555 28.77 -12.87 -35.30
CA VAL A 555 27.83 -13.53 -34.39
C VAL A 555 27.35 -14.83 -35.05
N ALA A 556 27.60 -15.97 -34.40
CA ALA A 556 27.22 -17.29 -34.92
C ALA A 556 25.73 -17.59 -34.70
N ASN A 557 25.20 -17.21 -33.54
CA ASN A 557 23.80 -17.41 -33.23
C ASN A 557 23.26 -16.37 -32.24
N VAL A 558 22.01 -15.98 -32.46
CA VAL A 558 21.24 -15.09 -31.58
C VAL A 558 19.95 -15.80 -31.19
N ILE A 559 19.78 -16.08 -29.90
CA ILE A 559 18.65 -16.85 -29.37
C ILE A 559 17.87 -15.98 -28.38
N HIS A 560 16.59 -15.75 -28.66
CA HIS A 560 15.68 -15.08 -27.72
C HIS A 560 15.15 -16.12 -26.74
N MET A 561 15.33 -15.84 -25.46
CA MET A 561 14.91 -16.66 -24.34
C MET A 561 13.75 -15.94 -23.64
N GLU A 562 12.59 -15.90 -24.30
CA GLU A 562 11.41 -15.13 -23.84
C GLU A 562 11.02 -15.46 -22.39
N GLN A 563 11.12 -16.72 -21.98
CA GLN A 563 10.81 -17.16 -20.61
C GLN A 563 11.66 -16.44 -19.55
N PHE A 564 12.91 -16.10 -19.87
CA PHE A 564 13.85 -15.49 -18.93
C PHE A 564 14.08 -14.01 -19.22
N GLU A 565 13.31 -13.41 -20.14
CA GLU A 565 13.49 -12.03 -20.60
C GLU A 565 14.95 -11.75 -21.02
N GLN A 566 15.56 -12.68 -21.76
CA GLN A 566 16.97 -12.63 -22.14
C GLN A 566 17.19 -12.88 -23.64
N ILE A 567 18.31 -12.39 -24.15
CA ILE A 567 18.84 -12.71 -25.47
C ILE A 567 20.28 -13.18 -25.36
N TYR A 568 20.56 -14.31 -25.97
CA TYR A 568 21.88 -14.95 -26.02
C TYR A 568 22.59 -14.60 -27.32
N PHE A 569 23.88 -14.26 -27.22
CA PHE A 569 24.79 -14.05 -28.35
C PHE A 569 25.93 -15.05 -28.29
N GLY A 570 26.04 -15.93 -29.28
CA GLY A 570 27.12 -16.90 -29.39
C GLY A 570 28.05 -16.64 -30.57
N PHE A 571 29.32 -16.99 -30.40
CA PHE A 571 30.39 -16.74 -31.35
C PHE A 571 31.10 -18.03 -31.75
N GLY A 572 31.56 -18.10 -33.00
CA GLY A 572 32.36 -19.23 -33.49
C GLY A 572 33.78 -19.27 -32.91
N GLU A 573 34.25 -18.13 -32.40
CA GLU A 573 35.55 -17.97 -31.75
C GLU A 573 35.38 -17.62 -30.26
N ARG A 574 36.40 -17.95 -29.45
CA ARG A 574 36.40 -17.67 -28.01
C ARG A 574 36.61 -16.18 -27.76
N LEU A 575 35.81 -15.61 -26.86
CA LEU A 575 35.99 -14.23 -26.41
C LEU A 575 37.17 -14.17 -25.43
N GLN A 576 37.94 -13.08 -25.49
CA GLN A 576 39.11 -12.89 -24.64
C GLN A 576 38.69 -12.23 -23.32
N THR A 577 38.97 -12.90 -22.20
CA THR A 577 38.71 -12.38 -20.87
C THR A 577 39.52 -11.10 -20.62
N GLY A 578 38.87 -10.06 -20.10
CA GLY A 578 39.45 -8.75 -19.79
C GLY A 578 39.30 -7.73 -20.92
N GLU A 579 39.06 -8.18 -22.15
CA GLU A 579 38.90 -7.31 -23.32
C GLU A 579 37.52 -6.63 -23.38
N VAL A 580 37.46 -5.49 -24.06
CA VAL A 580 36.25 -4.68 -24.22
C VAL A 580 35.67 -4.87 -25.62
N TYR A 581 34.41 -5.28 -25.66
CA TYR A 581 33.66 -5.46 -26.90
C TYR A 581 32.55 -4.42 -26.97
N LYS A 582 32.15 -4.07 -28.19
CA LYS A 582 31.01 -3.17 -28.44
C LYS A 582 29.95 -3.92 -29.24
N VAL A 583 28.70 -3.86 -28.81
CA VAL A 583 27.54 -4.42 -29.53
C VAL A 583 26.57 -3.31 -29.93
N HIS A 584 26.26 -3.24 -31.22
CA HIS A 584 25.26 -2.36 -31.80
C HIS A 584 23.98 -3.14 -32.07
N ILE A 585 22.83 -2.59 -31.69
CA ILE A 585 21.51 -3.19 -31.87
C ILE A 585 20.49 -2.13 -32.24
N SER A 586 19.71 -2.34 -33.30
CA SER A 586 18.47 -1.61 -33.58
C SER A 586 17.27 -2.39 -33.05
N PHE A 587 16.31 -1.69 -32.45
CA PHE A 587 15.11 -2.29 -31.86
C PHE A 587 13.85 -1.47 -32.12
N LEU A 588 12.70 -2.14 -31.98
CA LEU A 588 11.35 -1.58 -32.01
C LEU A 588 10.59 -2.06 -30.77
N ASN A 589 9.76 -1.20 -30.18
CA ASN A 589 8.84 -1.61 -29.14
C ASN A 589 7.58 -0.73 -29.12
N ASN A 590 6.57 -1.17 -28.38
CA ASN A 590 5.34 -0.44 -28.16
C ASN A 590 5.45 0.48 -26.93
N ILE A 591 4.70 1.58 -26.95
CA ILE A 591 4.47 2.43 -25.78
C ILE A 591 3.14 1.98 -25.17
N GLY A 592 3.22 1.29 -24.04
CA GLY A 592 2.06 0.77 -23.33
C GLY A 592 1.38 1.82 -22.45
N THR A 593 0.26 1.43 -21.83
CA THR A 593 -0.32 2.12 -20.67
C THR A 593 -0.02 1.37 -19.37
N GLU A 594 0.57 0.17 -19.47
CA GLU A 594 1.11 -0.57 -18.33
C GLU A 594 2.41 0.13 -17.90
N LEU A 595 2.67 0.24 -16.59
CA LEU A 595 3.83 0.94 -16.01
C LEU A 595 5.14 0.14 -16.17
N LYS A 596 5.43 -0.30 -17.40
CA LYS A 596 6.61 -1.10 -17.79
C LYS A 596 7.28 -0.46 -19.00
N GLY A 597 8.60 -0.22 -18.92
CA GLY A 597 9.36 0.42 -20.00
C GLY A 597 8.90 1.85 -20.28
N LEU A 598 8.80 2.24 -21.56
CA LEU A 598 8.16 3.49 -21.95
C LEU A 598 6.64 3.32 -21.95
N TYR A 599 5.98 4.13 -21.16
CA TYR A 599 4.53 4.14 -21.06
C TYR A 599 3.99 5.55 -21.25
N ARG A 600 2.73 5.62 -21.68
CA ARG A 600 1.99 6.87 -21.84
C ARG A 600 0.95 6.98 -20.74
N SER A 601 0.85 8.17 -20.18
CA SER A 601 -0.30 8.62 -19.39
C SER A 601 -0.95 9.78 -20.13
N SER A 602 -2.27 9.91 -20.01
CA SER A 602 -3.05 10.94 -20.70
C SER A 602 -4.05 11.56 -19.74
N TYR A 603 -4.34 12.84 -19.96
CA TYR A 603 -5.36 13.58 -19.25
C TYR A 603 -6.11 14.45 -20.27
N VAL A 604 -7.38 14.75 -20.00
CA VAL A 604 -8.23 15.55 -20.89
C VAL A 604 -8.32 16.97 -20.35
N ILE A 605 -8.01 17.98 -21.17
CA ILE A 605 -8.28 19.39 -20.90
C ILE A 605 -9.22 19.92 -21.98
N GLY A 606 -10.52 20.04 -21.67
CA GLY A 606 -11.49 20.59 -22.62
C GLY A 606 -11.45 19.93 -24.01
N ASN A 607 -11.80 20.69 -25.06
CA ASN A 607 -12.03 20.17 -26.42
C ASN A 607 -10.99 20.63 -27.46
N THR A 608 -9.72 20.82 -27.08
CA THR A 608 -8.72 21.40 -28.01
C THR A 608 -7.50 20.52 -28.24
N THR A 609 -7.32 20.16 -29.50
CA THR A 609 -6.07 19.63 -30.07
C THR A 609 -5.23 20.80 -30.60
N SER A 610 -3.94 20.84 -30.29
CA SER A 610 -2.98 21.76 -30.94
C SER A 610 -1.91 20.96 -31.66
N ILE A 611 -1.50 21.41 -32.85
CA ILE A 611 -0.36 20.89 -33.61
C ILE A 611 0.62 22.06 -33.88
N THR A 612 1.90 21.71 -33.82
CA THR A 612 3.16 22.44 -33.54
C THR A 612 3.59 23.56 -34.52
N VAL A 613 4.51 24.41 -34.05
CA VAL A 613 5.39 25.29 -34.86
C VAL A 613 6.86 24.87 -34.67
N GLY A 614 7.47 24.28 -35.71
CA GLY A 614 8.89 23.84 -35.79
C GLY A 614 9.13 22.45 -35.17
N ASP A 615 10.21 21.73 -35.50
CA ASP A 615 10.17 20.26 -35.28
C ASP A 615 11.09 19.65 -34.20
N TYR A 616 12.27 20.20 -33.84
CA TYR A 616 13.15 19.53 -32.85
C TYR A 616 13.98 20.46 -31.96
N MET A 617 14.14 20.07 -30.69
CA MET A 617 15.00 20.70 -29.67
C MET A 617 16.01 19.66 -29.16
N GLU A 618 17.31 19.99 -29.26
CA GLU A 618 18.38 19.18 -28.66
C GLU A 618 18.66 19.71 -27.24
N THR A 619 18.55 18.83 -26.24
CA THR A 619 18.85 19.14 -24.84
C THR A 619 19.96 18.23 -24.35
N THR A 620 21.13 18.80 -24.04
CA THR A 620 22.23 18.08 -23.38
C THR A 620 22.12 18.26 -21.87
N PHE A 621 22.07 17.15 -21.12
CA PHE A 621 22.07 17.15 -19.65
C PHE A 621 23.48 16.98 -19.10
N ASP A 622 23.70 17.44 -17.87
CA ASP A 622 24.94 17.16 -17.13
C ASP A 622 25.10 15.65 -16.89
N THR A 623 26.35 15.19 -16.85
CA THR A 623 26.65 13.79 -16.50
C THR A 623 26.21 13.49 -15.07
N THR A 624 25.43 12.42 -14.89
CA THR A 624 24.98 11.98 -13.57
C THR A 624 26.13 11.35 -12.76
N PRO A 625 26.08 11.39 -11.41
CA PRO A 625 26.92 10.54 -10.59
C PRO A 625 26.67 9.05 -10.86
N ALA A 626 27.60 8.19 -10.44
CA ALA A 626 27.38 6.75 -10.50
C ALA A 626 26.10 6.37 -9.73
N MET A 627 25.12 5.79 -10.43
CA MET A 627 23.81 5.42 -9.89
C MET A 627 23.31 4.11 -10.50
N SER A 628 22.38 3.44 -9.82
CA SER A 628 21.70 2.28 -10.38
C SER A 628 20.90 2.68 -11.62
N THR A 629 21.00 1.89 -12.70
CA THR A 629 20.22 2.12 -13.94
C THR A 629 18.71 2.01 -13.71
N TYR A 630 18.26 1.33 -12.65
CA TYR A 630 16.87 1.29 -12.20
C TYR A 630 16.31 2.68 -11.85
N LEU A 631 17.17 3.62 -11.42
CA LEU A 631 16.75 4.96 -11.00
C LEU A 631 16.72 5.96 -12.15
N LEU A 632 17.08 5.56 -13.39
CA LEU A 632 17.03 6.44 -14.55
C LEU A 632 15.57 6.62 -15.00
N ALA A 633 15.16 7.88 -15.15
CA ALA A 633 13.85 8.23 -15.70
C ALA A 633 13.91 9.55 -16.47
N PHE A 634 13.02 9.70 -17.44
CA PHE A 634 12.78 10.93 -18.16
C PHE A 634 11.27 11.12 -18.36
N VAL A 635 10.80 12.36 -18.26
CA VAL A 635 9.39 12.72 -18.47
C VAL A 635 9.32 13.80 -19.52
N ILE A 636 8.43 13.61 -20.50
CA ILE A 636 8.15 14.54 -21.59
C ILE A 636 6.68 14.91 -21.47
N SER A 637 6.39 16.17 -21.17
CA SER A 637 5.01 16.66 -21.05
C SER A 637 4.91 18.15 -21.32
N ASP A 638 3.68 18.62 -21.50
CA ASP A 638 3.30 20.03 -21.58
C ASP A 638 2.90 20.64 -20.21
N PHE A 639 3.22 19.92 -19.13
CA PHE A 639 2.86 20.28 -17.76
C PHE A 639 3.37 21.68 -17.37
N LYS A 640 2.60 22.32 -16.50
CA LYS A 640 3.00 23.58 -15.87
C LYS A 640 3.77 23.28 -14.59
N THR A 641 4.54 24.26 -14.12
CA THR A 641 5.39 24.10 -12.94
C THR A 641 5.25 25.27 -11.98
N ILE A 642 5.40 24.97 -10.69
CA ILE A 642 5.69 25.94 -9.64
C ILE A 642 7.02 25.57 -8.97
N SER A 643 7.72 26.57 -8.43
CA SER A 643 9.05 26.37 -7.86
C SER A 643 9.33 27.19 -6.61
N GLN A 644 10.32 26.73 -5.84
CA GLN A 644 10.84 27.39 -4.63
C GLN A 644 12.37 27.30 -4.58
N GLU A 645 13.01 28.17 -3.78
CA GLU A 645 14.46 28.20 -3.55
C GLU A 645 15.28 28.28 -4.85
N THR A 646 14.99 29.28 -5.69
CA THR A 646 15.73 29.47 -6.96
C THR A 646 15.70 28.19 -7.80
N ASP A 647 14.51 27.62 -7.97
CA ASP A 647 14.26 26.40 -8.74
C ASP A 647 14.92 25.12 -8.22
N ARG A 648 15.42 25.12 -6.97
CA ARG A 648 15.90 23.91 -6.30
C ARG A 648 14.79 22.90 -6.09
N PHE A 649 13.57 23.38 -5.82
CA PHE A 649 12.37 22.55 -5.65
C PHE A 649 11.35 22.91 -6.72
N ARG A 650 10.86 21.91 -7.46
CA ARG A 650 9.86 22.12 -8.50
C ARG A 650 8.81 21.03 -8.44
N ILE A 651 7.55 21.42 -8.69
CA ILE A 651 6.47 20.47 -8.93
C ILE A 651 5.88 20.74 -10.31
N PHE A 652 5.68 19.68 -11.08
CA PHE A 652 5.03 19.69 -12.39
C PHE A 652 3.67 19.00 -12.29
N ALA A 653 2.66 19.58 -12.90
CA ALA A 653 1.33 19.00 -13.00
C ALA A 653 0.59 19.53 -14.23
N ALA A 654 -0.55 18.90 -14.55
CA ALA A 654 -1.51 19.42 -15.53
C ALA A 654 -1.86 20.89 -15.25
N GLU A 655 -2.09 21.68 -16.31
CA GLU A 655 -2.30 23.13 -16.21
C GLU A 655 -3.41 23.53 -15.22
N HIS A 656 -4.53 22.80 -15.22
CA HIS A 656 -5.65 23.05 -14.31
C HIS A 656 -5.41 22.56 -12.86
N LYS A 657 -4.32 21.82 -12.60
CA LYS A 657 -3.97 21.27 -11.28
C LYS A 657 -2.72 21.88 -10.65
N VAL A 658 -1.87 22.55 -11.42
CA VAL A 658 -0.59 23.07 -10.92
C VAL A 658 -0.76 23.99 -9.70
N ALA A 659 -1.82 24.80 -9.66
CA ALA A 659 -2.14 25.67 -8.52
C ALA A 659 -2.47 24.90 -7.23
N HIS A 660 -2.87 23.62 -7.32
CA HIS A 660 -3.14 22.77 -6.15
C HIS A 660 -1.88 22.16 -5.54
N THR A 661 -0.71 22.35 -6.16
CA THR A 661 0.54 21.71 -5.72
C THR A 661 1.35 22.54 -4.71
N GLU A 662 0.86 23.71 -4.30
CA GLU A 662 1.56 24.62 -3.36
C GLU A 662 1.91 23.95 -2.03
N TYR A 663 0.99 23.17 -1.46
CA TYR A 663 1.24 22.44 -0.21
C TYR A 663 2.34 21.39 -0.40
N ALA A 664 2.30 20.65 -1.51
CA ALA A 664 3.30 19.63 -1.80
C ALA A 664 4.70 20.25 -1.98
N LEU A 665 4.78 21.43 -2.61
CA LEU A 665 6.04 22.16 -2.81
C LEU A 665 6.63 22.64 -1.48
N ASP A 666 5.81 23.24 -0.61
CA ASP A 666 6.23 23.67 0.72
C ASP A 666 6.66 22.47 1.58
N PHE A 667 5.90 21.36 1.53
CA PHE A 667 6.24 20.13 2.24
C PHE A 667 7.53 19.50 1.72
N LEU A 668 7.78 19.48 0.41
CA LEU A 668 9.02 19.01 -0.20
C LEU A 668 10.23 19.77 0.36
N GLY A 669 10.17 21.10 0.37
CA GLY A 669 11.26 21.90 0.93
C GLY A 669 11.46 21.65 2.43
N LYS A 670 10.37 21.57 3.21
CA LYS A 670 10.45 21.31 4.66
C LYS A 670 10.99 19.92 4.98
N SER A 671 10.51 18.90 4.28
CA SER A 671 10.91 17.51 4.48
C SER A 671 12.38 17.30 4.13
N LEU A 672 12.84 17.81 2.97
CA LEU A 672 14.24 17.69 2.58
C LEU A 672 15.17 18.36 3.60
N ARG A 673 14.90 19.62 4.00
CA ARG A 673 15.69 20.32 5.02
C ARG A 673 15.70 19.59 6.37
N THR A 674 14.58 18.97 6.73
CA THR A 674 14.47 18.16 7.95
C THR A 674 15.36 16.92 7.86
N LEU A 675 15.35 16.20 6.74
CA LEU A 675 16.20 15.04 6.51
C LEU A 675 17.69 15.43 6.44
N GLU A 676 18.01 16.55 5.80
CA GLU A 676 19.37 17.09 5.76
C GLU A 676 19.90 17.42 7.16
N THR A 677 19.06 18.00 8.01
CA THR A 677 19.39 18.31 9.40
C THR A 677 19.50 17.04 10.24
N LEU A 678 18.55 16.12 10.07
CA LEU A 678 18.49 14.88 10.82
C LEU A 678 19.71 14.00 10.52
N PHE A 679 20.08 13.85 9.26
CA PHE A 679 21.22 13.01 8.88
C PHE A 679 22.54 13.78 8.75
N GLY A 680 22.53 15.11 8.85
CA GLY A 680 23.74 15.92 8.66
C GLY A 680 24.35 15.72 7.26
N HIS A 681 23.49 15.46 6.28
CA HIS A 681 23.86 15.19 4.89
C HIS A 681 23.03 16.08 3.97
N GLN A 682 23.70 16.99 3.26
CA GLN A 682 23.03 17.82 2.26
C GLN A 682 22.55 16.95 1.10
N TYR A 683 21.43 17.35 0.51
CA TYR A 683 20.97 16.75 -0.74
C TYR A 683 22.03 16.95 -1.82
N GLN A 684 22.39 15.88 -2.51
CA GLN A 684 23.57 15.85 -3.38
C GLN A 684 23.32 16.44 -4.77
N LEU A 685 22.06 16.57 -5.18
CA LEU A 685 21.70 17.13 -6.47
C LEU A 685 21.36 18.62 -6.36
N PRO A 686 21.59 19.40 -7.44
CA PRO A 686 21.29 20.83 -7.45
C PRO A 686 19.78 21.12 -7.37
N LYS A 687 18.93 20.16 -7.72
CA LYS A 687 17.47 20.28 -7.72
C LYS A 687 16.78 18.94 -7.47
N VAL A 688 15.53 18.99 -7.03
CA VAL A 688 14.60 17.86 -7.01
C VAL A 688 13.27 18.26 -7.65
N ASP A 689 12.86 17.47 -8.63
CA ASP A 689 11.63 17.65 -9.39
C ASP A 689 10.59 16.63 -8.95
N LEU A 690 9.38 17.08 -8.66
CA LEU A 690 8.22 16.24 -8.41
C LEU A 690 7.25 16.33 -9.59
N ILE A 691 6.70 15.22 -10.05
CA ILE A 691 5.76 15.20 -11.18
C ILE A 691 4.47 14.48 -10.78
N ALA A 692 3.36 15.20 -10.79
CA ALA A 692 2.02 14.68 -10.56
C ALA A 692 1.51 14.05 -11.87
N ILE A 693 1.46 12.71 -11.92
CA ILE A 693 1.09 11.94 -13.11
C ILE A 693 -0.38 11.46 -13.00
N PRO A 694 -1.21 11.71 -14.02
CA PRO A 694 -2.56 11.14 -14.13
C PRO A 694 -2.54 9.61 -14.12
N ASP A 695 -3.49 9.00 -13.42
CA ASP A 695 -3.70 7.54 -13.38
C ASP A 695 -2.47 6.71 -12.99
N PHE A 696 -1.56 7.27 -12.19
CA PHE A 696 -0.35 6.57 -11.77
C PHE A 696 -0.65 5.47 -10.74
N ALA A 697 -0.73 4.22 -11.21
CA ALA A 697 -1.18 3.08 -10.42
C ALA A 697 -0.28 2.73 -9.21
N MET A 698 1.03 2.98 -9.28
CA MET A 698 1.98 2.70 -8.19
C MET A 698 1.95 3.72 -7.05
N GLY A 699 1.17 4.80 -7.17
CA GLY A 699 1.07 5.85 -6.15
C GLY A 699 2.24 6.83 -6.15
N ALA A 700 3.49 6.34 -6.07
CA ALA A 700 4.71 7.14 -6.21
C ALA A 700 5.92 6.30 -6.66
N MET A 701 6.94 6.94 -7.25
CA MET A 701 8.22 6.30 -7.63
C MET A 701 9.39 7.27 -7.44
N GLU A 702 10.45 6.78 -6.80
CA GLU A 702 11.66 7.52 -6.46
C GLU A 702 12.76 7.35 -7.51
N ASN A 703 12.81 8.23 -8.50
CA ASN A 703 13.96 8.33 -9.40
C ASN A 703 14.94 9.39 -8.89
N TRP A 704 16.20 9.29 -9.33
CA TRP A 704 17.27 10.13 -8.79
C TRP A 704 17.12 11.59 -9.25
N GLY A 705 16.63 12.47 -8.37
CA GLY A 705 16.34 13.87 -8.69
C GLY A 705 14.97 14.12 -9.31
N LEU A 706 14.18 13.06 -9.49
CA LEU A 706 12.86 13.09 -10.12
C LEU A 706 11.92 12.15 -9.35
N ILE A 707 10.88 12.67 -8.72
CA ILE A 707 9.92 11.86 -7.97
C ILE A 707 8.57 11.98 -8.67
N THR A 708 8.05 10.87 -9.17
CA THR A 708 6.71 10.84 -9.78
C THR A 708 5.68 10.38 -8.76
N PHE A 709 4.49 10.98 -8.75
CA PHE A 709 3.41 10.59 -7.84
C PHE A 709 2.05 10.75 -8.51
N ARG A 710 1.02 10.06 -8.01
CA ARG A 710 -0.35 10.19 -8.51
C ARG A 710 -0.93 11.55 -8.12
N GLU A 711 -1.44 12.27 -9.11
CA GLU A 711 -2.03 13.62 -8.95
C GLU A 711 -3.30 13.69 -8.10
#